data_AF-A0A450Y0C1-F1
#
_entry.id   AF-A0A450Y0C1-F1
#
_cell.length_a   1.000
_cell.length_b   1.000
_cell.length_c   1.000
_cell.angle_alpha   90.00
_cell.angle_beta   90.00
_cell.angle_gamma   90.00
#
_symmetry.space_group_name_H-M   'P 1'
#
loop_
_entity.id
_entity.type
_entity.pdbx_description
1 polymer ?
#
loop_
_entity_poly.entity_id
_entity_poly.type
_entity_poly.pdbx_seq_one_letter_code
_entity_poly.pdbx_strand_id
1 'polypeptide(L)'
;MNESVPVIAIDGPSGVGKGAVSRLLAARLGWGLLDSGALYRLLALDAVSKGIALDDESALFALGCRLDCEFPRLENGECILLNGREVTREIRSEACGNNASKLAALPGARKALLQRQRDFRVPPGLVADGRDMGTDVFPDAYAKIFLTATPRERAVRRHKQLKEQGTDVNLALLLTEISERDKRDRERLASPLRPAIDAVLIDTTDLDIDTVLSRVMDVATEGSMGGGGGYYLTLGMQTHEPRNMTESFAELFEQSEIEKKMRPGAILYGTVIDVLPEWVIVNAGLKSESMIPIDQFANEAGDLEVEVGDRIEVALDAVEDGFGTTRLSREKAKRARAWLRLEEAYDKLESVTGIINDKVKGGFTVDLDEVRAFLPGSLVDVRPVRDTSYLEGKPLEFKVIKLDRRRNNVVVSRRAVVEEESSAEREDLLSKLEEGAALQGIVKNLTDYGAFVDLGGIDGLLHITDMAWKRVKHPSEIVSVGDEITVKVLKFDQERNRVSLGLKQLGEDPWLNIANRYPVGARTSGIVTNIADYGCFAEIEDGVEGLVHVSEMDWTNKNVHPTKVVQVGDEVEVMVLDVDEERRRISLGIKQCKSNPWEEFAATHKKGDRVAGKIKSITDFGIFIGLDGGIDGLVHLSDISWSKSGDESIRDYRKGEEVETVVLSVDAERERISLGVKQLDKDPFSAFLSEHPKGSVVLGVVQEIDAKGAIVGLSEGVEGHIRASDLSRERVSDARQVLDVGDEVEAKIVSLDRKKRTVLLSIKAKESEEEAAAVQQYSSFTDAGTATLGDILKKKMDESQ
;
A
#
# COMPACT_ATOMS: atom_id res chain seq x y z
N MET A 1 56.05 12.01 21.34
CA MET A 1 54.98 12.44 20.41
C MET A 1 54.23 11.18 20.07
N ASN A 2 52.97 11.03 20.51
CA ASN A 2 52.19 9.84 20.15
C ASN A 2 51.95 9.89 18.64
N GLU A 3 52.68 9.08 17.87
CA GLU A 3 52.40 8.89 16.45
C GLU A 3 50.98 8.35 16.34
N SER A 4 50.05 9.22 15.94
CA SER A 4 48.68 8.82 15.67
C SER A 4 48.73 7.85 14.48
N VAL A 5 48.42 6.57 14.73
CA VAL A 5 48.37 5.53 13.68
C VAL A 5 47.58 6.07 12.48
N PRO A 6 48.12 6.04 11.25
CA PRO A 6 47.46 6.63 10.10
C PRO A 6 46.20 5.83 9.73
N VAL A 7 45.13 6.55 9.38
CA VAL A 7 43.84 5.96 8.98
C VAL A 7 43.44 6.49 7.61
N ILE A 8 43.14 5.59 6.67
CA ILE A 8 42.50 5.95 5.40
C ILE A 8 41.02 5.55 5.50
N ALA A 9 40.14 6.54 5.41
CA ALA A 9 38.69 6.34 5.45
C ALA A 9 38.13 6.32 4.01
N ILE A 10 37.43 5.23 3.67
CA ILE A 10 36.77 5.04 2.37
C ILE A 10 35.27 4.91 2.62
N ASP A 11 34.54 5.99 2.31
CA ASP A 11 33.10 6.09 2.50
C ASP A 11 32.34 6.00 1.16
N GLY A 12 31.06 5.66 1.24
CA GLY A 12 30.17 5.67 0.08
C GLY A 12 28.98 4.69 0.19
N PRO A 13 28.09 4.68 -0.80
CA PRO A 13 26.91 3.81 -0.80
C PRO A 13 27.25 2.34 -1.07
N SER A 14 26.28 1.45 -0.82
CA SER A 14 26.45 0.01 -1.09
C SER A 14 26.59 -0.26 -2.59
N GLY A 15 27.49 -1.17 -2.96
CA GLY A 15 27.66 -1.63 -4.34
C GLY A 15 28.65 -0.83 -5.20
N VAL A 16 29.30 0.22 -4.67
CA VAL A 16 30.35 0.98 -5.40
C VAL A 16 31.72 0.27 -5.42
N GLY A 17 31.89 -0.85 -4.71
CA GLY A 17 33.14 -1.61 -4.68
C GLY A 17 34.10 -1.30 -3.52
N LYS A 18 33.68 -0.52 -2.51
CA LYS A 18 34.51 -0.13 -1.36
C LYS A 18 35.23 -1.29 -0.69
N GLY A 19 34.51 -2.38 -0.39
CA GLY A 19 35.13 -3.52 0.31
C GLY A 19 36.22 -4.20 -0.52
N ALA A 20 36.05 -4.26 -1.85
CA ALA A 20 37.08 -4.82 -2.74
C ALA A 20 38.31 -3.90 -2.81
N VAL A 21 38.10 -2.60 -2.99
CA VAL A 21 39.17 -1.59 -3.06
C VAL A 21 39.92 -1.50 -1.73
N SER A 22 39.19 -1.46 -0.60
CA SER A 22 39.76 -1.35 0.74
C SER A 22 40.62 -2.57 1.10
N ARG A 23 40.20 -3.77 0.70
CA ARG A 23 40.98 -4.99 0.91
C ARG A 23 42.27 -4.99 0.10
N LEU A 24 42.19 -4.62 -1.19
CA LEU A 24 43.38 -4.52 -2.04
C LEU A 24 44.34 -3.44 -1.54
N LEU A 25 43.81 -2.30 -1.09
CA LEU A 25 44.58 -1.21 -0.50
C LEU A 25 45.28 -1.66 0.79
N ALA A 26 44.55 -2.29 1.72
CA ALA A 26 45.11 -2.78 2.98
C ALA A 26 46.19 -3.85 2.74
N ALA A 27 45.98 -4.77 1.80
CA ALA A 27 46.97 -5.78 1.42
C ALA A 27 48.23 -5.15 0.82
N ARG A 28 48.09 -4.10 0.01
CA ARG A 28 49.22 -3.43 -0.66
C ARG A 28 50.03 -2.53 0.30
N LEU A 29 49.37 -1.93 1.29
CA LEU A 29 50.00 -1.12 2.34
C LEU A 29 50.49 -1.95 3.54
N GLY A 30 50.03 -3.19 3.70
CA GLY A 30 50.27 -4.01 4.89
C GLY A 30 49.52 -3.54 6.14
N TRP A 31 48.44 -2.76 5.95
CA TRP A 31 47.67 -2.12 7.03
C TRP A 31 46.52 -3.00 7.54
N GLY A 32 45.95 -2.63 8.69
CA GLY A 32 44.68 -3.18 9.18
C GLY A 32 43.52 -2.85 8.25
N LEU A 33 42.48 -3.69 8.25
CA LEU A 33 41.23 -3.46 7.53
C LEU A 33 40.07 -3.46 8.53
N LEU A 34 39.25 -2.42 8.50
CA LEU A 34 37.97 -2.35 9.21
C LEU A 34 36.83 -2.31 8.19
N ASP A 35 36.02 -3.37 8.13
CA ASP A 35 34.71 -3.37 7.46
C ASP A 35 33.63 -3.03 8.51
N SER A 36 33.30 -1.75 8.62
CA SER A 36 32.24 -1.30 9.55
C SER A 36 30.89 -1.96 9.23
N GLY A 37 30.61 -2.20 7.95
CA GLY A 37 29.40 -2.87 7.49
C GLY A 37 29.32 -4.32 7.98
N ALA A 38 30.44 -5.03 8.11
CA ALA A 38 30.48 -6.36 8.71
C ALA A 38 30.12 -6.34 10.20
N LEU A 39 30.58 -5.34 10.97
CA LEU A 39 30.25 -5.21 12.39
C LEU A 39 28.75 -5.02 12.62
N TYR A 40 28.09 -4.14 11.86
CA TYR A 40 26.64 -3.97 11.96
C TYR A 40 25.87 -5.23 11.54
N ARG A 41 26.39 -5.99 10.56
CA ARG A 41 25.81 -7.27 10.13
C ARG A 41 25.98 -8.36 11.19
N LEU A 42 27.11 -8.41 11.88
CA LEU A 42 27.33 -9.31 13.01
C LEU A 42 26.38 -9.01 14.17
N LEU A 43 26.22 -7.72 14.52
CA LEU A 43 25.26 -7.32 15.55
C LEU A 43 23.82 -7.69 15.17
N ALA A 44 23.44 -7.48 13.90
CA ALA A 44 22.13 -7.87 13.38
C ALA A 44 21.89 -9.38 13.46
N LEU A 45 22.89 -10.18 13.09
CA LEU A 45 22.82 -11.64 13.16
C LEU A 45 22.71 -12.12 14.61
N ASP A 46 23.51 -11.56 15.53
CA ASP A 46 23.49 -11.92 16.95
C ASP A 46 22.12 -11.57 17.58
N ALA A 47 21.58 -10.37 17.29
CA ALA A 47 20.27 -9.94 17.77
C ALA A 47 19.15 -10.89 17.31
N VAL A 48 19.13 -11.26 16.03
CA VAL A 48 18.15 -12.20 15.47
C VAL A 48 18.29 -13.59 16.11
N SER A 49 19.51 -14.08 16.29
CA SER A 49 19.74 -15.40 16.89
C SER A 49 19.30 -15.49 18.35
N LYS A 50 19.32 -14.36 19.08
CA LYS A 50 18.87 -14.26 20.48
C LYS A 50 17.40 -13.82 20.61
N GLY A 51 16.69 -13.62 19.50
CA GLY A 51 15.29 -13.20 19.51
C GLY A 51 15.07 -11.76 20.01
N ILE A 52 16.09 -10.91 19.94
CA ILE A 52 16.00 -9.50 20.35
C ILE A 52 15.37 -8.71 19.20
N ALA A 53 14.37 -7.89 19.52
CA ALA A 53 13.70 -7.05 18.55
C ALA A 53 14.66 -5.93 18.04
N LEU A 54 14.65 -5.67 16.73
CA LEU A 54 15.61 -4.75 16.08
C LEU A 54 15.32 -3.27 16.35
N ASP A 55 14.21 -2.96 17.02
CA ASP A 55 13.75 -1.65 17.47
C ASP A 55 14.05 -1.40 18.97
N ASP A 56 14.43 -2.42 19.74
CA ASP A 56 14.82 -2.28 21.14
C ASP A 56 16.27 -1.75 21.26
N GLU A 57 16.40 -0.43 21.27
CA GLU A 57 17.68 0.27 21.34
C GLU A 57 18.51 -0.08 22.59
N SER A 58 17.86 -0.33 23.73
CA SER A 58 18.55 -0.62 25.01
C SER A 58 19.16 -2.02 25.00
N ALA A 59 18.39 -3.02 24.52
CA ALA A 59 18.88 -4.37 24.38
C ALA A 59 20.01 -4.47 23.35
N LEU A 60 19.88 -3.76 22.23
CA LEU A 60 20.90 -3.71 21.17
C LEU A 60 22.19 -3.02 21.62
N PHE A 61 22.10 -1.95 22.42
CA PHE A 61 23.26 -1.30 23.01
C PHE A 61 24.05 -2.28 23.91
N ALA A 62 23.35 -2.97 24.81
CA ALA A 62 23.96 -3.96 25.71
C ALA A 62 24.61 -5.12 24.94
N LEU A 63 23.95 -5.56 23.85
CA LEU A 63 24.46 -6.61 22.97
C LEU A 63 25.72 -6.16 22.23
N GLY A 64 25.72 -4.96 21.65
CA GLY A 64 26.85 -4.40 20.91
C GLY A 64 28.11 -4.26 21.77
N CYS A 65 27.97 -3.84 23.04
CA CYS A 65 29.08 -3.75 23.98
C CYS A 65 29.71 -5.11 24.34
N ARG A 66 28.94 -6.21 24.27
CA ARG A 66 29.39 -7.58 24.60
C ARG A 66 29.55 -8.48 23.38
N LEU A 67 29.48 -7.92 22.17
CA LEU A 67 29.58 -8.68 20.94
C LEU A 67 30.93 -9.43 20.93
N ASP A 68 30.93 -10.75 20.80
CA ASP A 68 32.16 -11.52 20.69
C ASP A 68 32.41 -11.86 19.23
N CYS A 69 33.31 -11.11 18.58
CA CYS A 69 33.60 -11.28 17.16
C CYS A 69 35.10 -11.22 16.90
N GLU A 70 35.56 -12.13 16.04
CA GLU A 70 36.96 -12.22 15.62
C GLU A 70 37.08 -12.19 14.09
N PHE A 71 38.12 -11.51 13.62
CA PHE A 71 38.46 -11.38 12.20
C PHE A 71 39.86 -11.98 11.95
N PRO A 72 40.04 -13.30 12.06
CA PRO A 72 41.33 -13.94 11.82
C PRO A 72 41.84 -13.65 10.40
N ARG A 73 43.11 -13.22 10.30
CA ARG A 73 43.80 -13.07 9.01
C ARG A 73 44.20 -14.45 8.49
N LEU A 74 43.54 -14.93 7.44
CA LEU A 74 43.92 -16.13 6.71
C LEU A 74 44.61 -15.74 5.39
N GLU A 75 45.59 -16.53 4.96
CA GLU A 75 46.32 -16.30 3.69
C GLU A 75 45.41 -16.43 2.45
N ASN A 76 44.34 -17.23 2.54
CA ASN A 76 43.44 -17.55 1.41
C ASN A 76 41.95 -17.44 1.76
N GLY A 77 41.53 -16.28 2.29
CA GLY A 77 40.11 -15.97 2.48
C GLY A 77 39.83 -15.14 3.71
N GLU A 78 38.59 -14.68 3.84
CA GLU A 78 38.12 -14.05 5.07
C GLU A 78 37.32 -15.07 5.87
N CYS A 79 37.72 -15.32 7.12
CA CYS A 79 36.91 -16.04 8.09
C CYS A 79 36.45 -15.05 9.15
N ILE A 80 35.15 -14.98 9.40
CA ILE A 80 34.56 -14.10 10.41
C ILE A 80 33.86 -14.99 11.42
N LEU A 81 34.29 -14.90 12.67
CA LEU A 81 33.74 -15.66 13.78
C LEU A 81 32.84 -14.77 14.64
N LEU A 82 31.68 -15.30 15.04
CA LEU A 82 30.76 -14.72 16.01
C LEU A 82 30.52 -15.74 17.13
N ASN A 83 30.87 -15.40 18.37
CA ASN A 83 30.82 -16.31 19.52
C ASN A 83 31.54 -17.66 19.22
N GLY A 84 32.69 -17.62 18.53
CA GLY A 84 33.44 -18.80 18.10
C GLY A 84 32.88 -19.59 16.91
N ARG A 85 31.73 -19.20 16.33
CA ARG A 85 31.14 -19.83 15.13
C ARG A 85 31.47 -19.05 13.87
N GLU A 86 31.86 -19.74 12.79
CA GLU A 86 32.03 -19.12 11.48
C GLU A 86 30.69 -18.65 10.88
N VAL A 87 30.59 -17.36 10.58
CA VAL A 87 29.38 -16.70 10.03
C VAL A 87 29.64 -15.94 8.72
N THR A 88 30.81 -16.15 8.11
CA THR A 88 31.30 -15.50 6.87
C THR A 88 30.25 -15.40 5.76
N ARG A 89 29.47 -16.47 5.52
CA ARG A 89 28.43 -16.53 4.49
C ARG A 89 27.12 -15.89 4.96
N GLU A 90 26.72 -16.14 6.20
CA GLU A 90 25.46 -15.67 6.78
C GLU A 90 25.39 -14.15 6.85
N ILE A 91 26.49 -13.49 7.22
CA ILE A 91 26.57 -12.02 7.25
C ILE A 91 26.50 -11.39 5.86
N ARG A 92 26.63 -12.16 4.78
CA ARG A 92 26.55 -11.65 3.39
C ARG A 92 25.16 -11.81 2.77
N SER A 93 24.23 -12.44 3.49
CA SER A 93 22.83 -12.57 3.08
C SER A 93 22.12 -11.21 3.00
N GLU A 94 21.10 -11.13 2.16
CA GLU A 94 20.31 -9.89 2.00
C GLU A 94 19.50 -9.54 3.24
N ALA A 95 18.90 -10.54 3.89
CA ALA A 95 18.19 -10.36 5.15
C ALA A 95 19.09 -9.70 6.21
N CYS A 96 20.33 -10.18 6.35
CA CYS A 96 21.30 -9.59 7.28
C CYS A 96 21.72 -8.17 6.88
N GLY A 97 21.92 -7.91 5.58
CA GLY A 97 22.23 -6.57 5.06
C GLY A 97 21.11 -5.55 5.32
N ASN A 98 19.85 -5.96 5.17
CA ASN A 98 18.68 -5.13 5.44
C ASN A 98 18.51 -4.86 6.93
N ASN A 99 18.69 -5.87 7.79
CA ASN A 99 18.64 -5.71 9.24
C ASN A 99 19.76 -4.81 9.75
N ALA A 100 20.97 -4.94 9.22
CA ALA A 100 22.10 -4.07 9.55
C ALA A 100 21.84 -2.59 9.18
N SER A 101 21.16 -2.33 8.06
CA SER A 101 20.78 -0.96 7.66
C SER A 101 19.74 -0.36 8.61
N LYS A 102 18.77 -1.15 9.09
CA LYS A 102 17.79 -0.72 10.12
C LYS A 102 18.50 -0.42 11.44
N LEU A 103 19.37 -1.32 11.88
CA LEU A 103 20.19 -1.16 13.10
C LEU A 103 21.09 0.07 13.07
N ALA A 104 21.75 0.34 11.93
CA ALA A 104 22.63 1.48 11.77
C ALA A 104 21.91 2.84 11.80
N ALA A 105 20.57 2.87 11.71
CA ALA A 105 19.78 4.08 11.91
C ALA A 105 19.61 4.46 13.39
N LEU A 106 19.77 3.49 14.31
CA LEU A 106 19.59 3.69 15.75
C LEU A 106 20.86 4.28 16.41
N PRO A 107 20.77 5.41 17.13
CA PRO A 107 21.92 6.01 17.81
C PRO A 107 22.62 5.08 18.81
N GLY A 108 21.86 4.28 19.56
CA GLY A 108 22.35 3.35 20.57
C GLY A 108 23.23 2.26 19.98
N ALA A 109 22.79 1.62 18.88
CA ALA A 109 23.59 0.59 18.20
C ALA A 109 24.96 1.14 17.73
N ARG A 110 25.01 2.39 17.26
CA ARG A 110 26.26 3.04 16.88
C ARG A 110 27.15 3.34 18.05
N LYS A 111 26.59 3.92 19.11
CA LYS A 111 27.33 4.26 20.32
C LYS A 111 27.98 3.02 20.94
N ALA A 112 27.31 1.87 20.87
CA ALA A 112 27.85 0.59 21.33
C ALA A 112 29.05 0.11 20.49
N LEU A 113 29.02 0.32 19.17
CA LEU A 113 30.08 -0.12 18.26
C LEU A 113 31.20 0.90 18.04
N LEU A 114 31.00 2.17 18.40
CA LEU A 114 31.93 3.27 18.11
C LEU A 114 33.32 3.04 18.74
N GLN A 115 33.36 2.67 20.02
CA GLN A 115 34.63 2.41 20.69
C GLN A 115 35.36 1.25 20.00
N ARG A 116 34.64 0.17 19.70
CA ARG A 116 35.20 -1.00 19.02
C ARG A 116 35.76 -0.65 17.65
N GLN A 117 35.06 0.16 16.86
CA GLN A 117 35.56 0.63 15.55
C GLN A 117 36.87 1.40 15.71
N ARG A 118 37.00 2.25 16.73
CA ARG A 118 38.24 2.97 17.03
C ARG A 118 39.36 2.06 17.50
N ASP A 119 39.04 0.98 18.21
CA ASP A 119 40.03 0.00 18.69
C ASP A 119 40.73 -0.76 17.55
N PHE A 120 40.17 -0.78 16.33
CA PHE A 120 40.85 -1.31 15.14
C PHE A 120 42.03 -0.44 14.66
N ARG A 121 42.20 0.77 15.21
CA ARG A 121 43.31 1.67 14.88
C ARG A 121 44.60 1.19 15.53
N VAL A 122 45.26 0.22 14.91
CA VAL A 122 46.52 -0.38 15.36
C VAL A 122 47.67 -0.15 14.35
N PRO A 123 48.93 -0.02 14.81
CA PRO A 123 50.08 0.04 13.93
C PRO A 123 50.15 -1.19 12.99
N PRO A 124 50.59 -1.06 11.72
CA PRO A 124 51.22 0.10 11.09
C PRO A 124 50.25 1.16 10.49
N GLY A 125 48.94 0.91 10.50
CA GLY A 125 47.93 1.78 9.90
C GLY A 125 46.59 1.07 9.73
N LEU A 126 45.53 1.80 9.41
CA LEU A 126 44.17 1.27 9.24
C LEU A 126 43.52 1.78 7.94
N VAL A 127 42.92 0.87 7.17
CA VAL A 127 41.97 1.20 6.10
C VAL A 127 40.56 0.90 6.61
N ALA A 128 39.71 1.91 6.68
CA ALA A 128 38.34 1.81 7.19
C ALA A 128 37.31 2.00 6.06
N ASP A 129 36.50 0.97 5.78
CA ASP A 129 35.37 1.04 4.86
C ASP A 129 34.07 1.29 5.63
N GLY A 130 33.31 2.30 5.23
CA GLY A 130 31.98 2.52 5.76
C GLY A 130 31.16 3.58 5.04
N ARG A 131 30.29 4.23 5.80
CA ARG A 131 29.37 5.27 5.29
C ARG A 131 29.59 6.63 5.97
N ASP A 132 30.39 6.64 7.03
CA ASP A 132 30.60 7.70 8.01
C ASP A 132 31.98 7.57 8.70
N MET A 133 32.92 6.85 8.08
CA MET A 133 34.26 6.63 8.64
C MET A 133 35.05 7.94 8.72
N GLY A 134 35.01 8.76 7.67
CA GLY A 134 35.73 10.03 7.59
C GLY A 134 34.99 11.21 8.23
N THR A 135 33.71 11.07 8.55
CA THR A 135 32.90 12.12 9.19
C THR A 135 32.86 11.97 10.71
N ASP A 136 32.46 10.80 11.23
CA ASP A 136 32.10 10.64 12.64
C ASP A 136 33.08 9.73 13.40
N VAL A 137 33.54 8.65 12.76
CA VAL A 137 34.36 7.63 13.45
C VAL A 137 35.82 8.08 13.56
N PHE A 138 36.40 8.49 12.43
CA PHE A 138 37.77 8.97 12.26
C PHE A 138 37.78 10.33 11.54
N PRO A 139 37.31 11.41 12.19
CA PRO A 139 37.38 12.77 11.63
C PRO A 139 38.82 13.25 11.40
N ASP A 140 39.80 12.63 12.09
CA ASP A 140 41.24 12.88 11.95
C ASP A 140 41.92 11.90 10.96
N ALA A 141 41.15 11.19 10.13
CA ALA A 141 41.70 10.30 9.12
C ALA A 141 42.66 11.06 8.19
N TYR A 142 43.79 10.41 7.91
CA TYR A 142 44.89 10.91 7.11
C TYR A 142 44.50 11.14 5.64
N ALA A 143 43.64 10.27 5.10
CA ALA A 143 43.00 10.49 3.81
C ALA A 143 41.53 10.07 3.91
N LYS A 144 40.64 10.88 3.34
CA LYS A 144 39.20 10.62 3.29
C LYS A 144 38.77 10.57 1.84
N ILE A 145 38.14 9.47 1.47
CA ILE A 145 37.76 9.18 0.09
C ILE A 145 36.28 8.83 0.09
N PHE A 146 35.52 9.45 -0.79
CA PHE A 146 34.10 9.13 -0.98
C PHE A 146 33.89 8.52 -2.37
N LEU A 147 33.63 7.22 -2.42
CA LEU A 147 33.31 6.51 -3.67
C LEU A 147 31.84 6.68 -4.00
N THR A 148 31.52 7.04 -5.24
CA THR A 148 30.15 7.12 -5.75
C THR A 148 29.99 6.30 -7.04
N ALA A 149 28.76 5.90 -7.36
CA ALA A 149 28.37 5.35 -8.65
C ALA A 149 26.86 5.43 -8.84
N THR A 150 26.41 5.42 -10.08
CA THR A 150 24.97 5.41 -10.40
C THR A 150 24.25 4.19 -9.77
N PRO A 151 23.00 4.33 -9.27
CA PRO A 151 22.25 3.20 -8.71
C PRO A 151 22.12 2.01 -9.66
N ARG A 152 21.96 2.29 -10.96
CA ARG A 152 21.88 1.28 -12.02
C ARG A 152 23.15 0.45 -12.14
N GLU A 153 24.30 1.11 -12.19
CA GLU A 153 25.60 0.43 -12.29
C GLU A 153 25.86 -0.45 -11.05
N ARG A 154 25.52 0.06 -9.86
CA ARG A 154 25.61 -0.70 -8.60
C ARG A 154 24.68 -1.91 -8.59
N ALA A 155 23.47 -1.77 -9.12
CA ALA A 155 22.52 -2.88 -9.25
C ALA A 155 23.04 -3.95 -10.21
N VAL A 156 23.63 -3.55 -11.35
CA VAL A 156 24.24 -4.49 -12.32
C VAL A 156 25.40 -5.25 -11.70
N ARG A 157 26.33 -4.56 -11.01
CA ARG A 157 27.47 -5.19 -10.32
C ARG A 157 27.00 -6.19 -9.26
N ARG A 158 25.98 -5.82 -8.49
CA ARG A 158 25.41 -6.69 -7.45
C ARG A 158 24.66 -7.89 -8.04
N HIS A 159 23.89 -7.69 -9.12
CA HIS A 159 23.22 -8.76 -9.84
C HIS A 159 24.22 -9.79 -10.40
N LYS A 160 25.34 -9.33 -10.98
CA LYS A 160 26.43 -10.21 -11.43
C LYS A 160 27.01 -11.04 -10.27
N GLN A 161 27.26 -10.42 -9.12
CA GLN A 161 27.76 -11.11 -7.92
C GLN A 161 26.80 -12.19 -7.41
N LEU A 162 25.50 -11.93 -7.39
CA LEU A 162 24.49 -12.89 -6.94
C LEU A 162 24.32 -14.05 -7.93
N LYS A 163 24.39 -13.74 -9.23
CA LYS A 163 24.35 -14.75 -10.30
C LYS A 163 25.55 -15.70 -10.24
N GLU A 164 26.75 -15.18 -9.96
CA GLU A 164 27.96 -15.99 -9.74
C GLU A 164 27.85 -16.90 -8.50
N GLN A 165 27.02 -16.53 -7.52
CA GLN A 165 26.72 -17.32 -6.32
C GLN A 165 25.52 -18.27 -6.51
N GLY A 166 24.96 -18.37 -7.72
CA GLY A 166 23.86 -19.28 -8.05
C GLY A 166 22.48 -18.80 -7.59
N THR A 167 22.32 -17.51 -7.26
CA THR A 167 21.03 -16.90 -6.88
C THR A 167 20.52 -16.03 -8.03
N ASP A 168 19.36 -16.36 -8.59
CA ASP A 168 18.75 -15.56 -9.65
C ASP A 168 17.84 -14.49 -9.05
N VAL A 169 18.14 -13.22 -9.31
CA VAL A 169 17.44 -12.07 -8.69
C VAL A 169 17.13 -11.05 -9.77
N ASN A 170 15.90 -10.53 -9.79
CA ASN A 170 15.47 -9.54 -10.78
C ASN A 170 16.18 -8.19 -10.59
N LEU A 171 16.83 -7.68 -11.65
CA LEU A 171 17.55 -6.40 -11.64
C LEU A 171 16.66 -5.22 -11.23
N ALA A 172 15.38 -5.21 -11.62
CA ALA A 172 14.46 -4.12 -11.31
C ALA A 172 14.13 -4.07 -9.80
N LEU A 173 13.88 -5.22 -9.19
CA LEU A 173 13.66 -5.32 -7.73
C LEU A 173 14.91 -4.86 -6.97
N LEU A 174 16.08 -5.33 -7.41
CA LEU A 174 17.36 -5.01 -6.79
C LEU A 174 17.70 -3.51 -6.87
N LEU A 175 17.32 -2.85 -7.97
CA LEU A 175 17.46 -1.40 -8.12
C LEU A 175 16.56 -0.62 -7.15
N THR A 176 15.31 -1.05 -7.00
CA THR A 176 14.38 -0.46 -6.02
C THR A 176 14.91 -0.61 -4.61
N GLU A 177 15.36 -1.81 -4.22
CA GLU A 177 15.92 -2.06 -2.89
C GLU A 177 17.16 -1.23 -2.58
N ILE A 178 18.10 -1.13 -3.54
CA ILE A 178 19.29 -0.28 -3.39
C ILE A 178 18.88 1.18 -3.19
N SER A 179 17.91 1.66 -3.96
CA SER A 179 17.45 3.06 -3.90
C SER A 179 16.75 3.38 -2.58
N GLU A 180 15.87 2.49 -2.11
CA GLU A 180 15.22 2.61 -0.81
C GLU A 180 16.21 2.55 0.36
N ARG A 181 17.24 1.71 0.24
CA ARG A 181 18.32 1.64 1.23
C ARG A 181 19.13 2.93 1.27
N ASP A 182 19.51 3.46 0.11
CA ASP A 182 20.28 4.72 0.05
C ASP A 182 19.46 5.91 0.54
N LYS A 183 18.15 5.95 0.27
CA LYS A 183 17.24 6.95 0.83
C LYS A 183 17.27 6.90 2.36
N ARG A 184 17.08 5.71 2.95
CA ARG A 184 17.17 5.52 4.41
C ARG A 184 18.54 5.91 4.98
N ASP A 185 19.63 5.53 4.31
CA ASP A 185 20.99 5.85 4.76
C ASP A 185 21.31 7.36 4.66
N ARG A 186 20.68 8.11 3.75
CA ARG A 186 20.81 9.57 3.61
C ARG A 186 19.92 10.35 4.58
N GLU A 187 18.72 9.84 4.85
CA GLU A 187 17.69 10.50 5.68
C GLU A 187 17.81 10.16 7.18
N ARG A 188 18.79 9.34 7.59
CA ARG A 188 18.98 8.97 9.00
C ARG A 188 19.35 10.17 9.87
N LEU A 189 18.73 10.26 11.06
CA LEU A 189 18.95 11.31 12.07
C LEU A 189 20.39 11.30 12.61
N ALA A 190 21.00 10.12 12.77
CA ALA A 190 22.36 9.96 13.26
C ALA A 190 23.36 9.63 12.13
N SER A 191 24.34 10.51 11.97
CA SER A 191 25.42 10.52 10.95
C SER A 191 24.96 10.13 9.54
N PRO A 192 24.25 10.98 8.78
CA PRO A 192 23.75 10.65 7.45
C PRO A 192 24.87 10.29 6.45
N LEU A 193 24.56 9.47 5.43
CA LEU A 193 25.49 9.18 4.34
C LEU A 193 25.79 10.48 3.55
N ARG A 194 26.90 11.14 3.90
CA ARG A 194 27.38 12.36 3.26
C ARG A 194 28.91 12.31 3.14
N PRO A 195 29.49 12.85 2.07
CA PRO A 195 30.94 13.02 2.01
C PRO A 195 31.42 13.95 3.13
N ALA A 196 32.58 13.66 3.71
CA ALA A 196 33.25 14.59 4.61
C ALA A 196 33.69 15.85 3.83
N ILE A 197 33.84 16.98 4.52
CA ILE A 197 34.16 18.28 3.90
C ILE A 197 35.49 18.21 3.12
N ASP A 198 36.44 17.43 3.62
CA ASP A 198 37.78 17.18 3.09
C ASP A 198 37.89 15.85 2.33
N ALA A 199 36.76 15.19 1.99
CA ALA A 199 36.79 13.94 1.26
C ALA A 199 36.99 14.14 -0.25
N VAL A 200 37.91 13.36 -0.84
CA VAL A 200 38.07 13.29 -2.29
C VAL A 200 36.98 12.41 -2.89
N LEU A 201 36.17 13.00 -3.77
CA LEU A 201 35.08 12.34 -4.47
C LEU A 201 35.61 11.57 -5.69
N ILE A 202 35.39 10.25 -5.73
CA ILE A 202 35.76 9.41 -6.87
C ILE A 202 34.50 8.73 -7.40
N ASP A 203 34.10 9.10 -8.61
CA ASP A 203 33.06 8.37 -9.35
C ASP A 203 33.64 7.09 -9.94
N THR A 204 33.04 5.96 -9.58
CA THR A 204 33.43 4.61 -10.00
C THR A 204 32.50 4.07 -11.09
N THR A 205 31.58 4.88 -11.62
CA THR A 205 30.73 4.53 -12.76
C THR A 205 31.62 4.21 -13.97
N ASP A 206 31.39 3.05 -14.59
CA ASP A 206 32.16 2.55 -15.74
C ASP A 206 33.67 2.33 -15.55
N LEU A 207 34.18 2.41 -14.31
CA LEU A 207 35.58 2.12 -13.97
C LEU A 207 35.76 0.69 -13.46
N ASP A 208 36.90 0.09 -13.79
CA ASP A 208 37.34 -1.19 -13.21
C ASP A 208 37.97 -0.99 -11.82
N ILE A 209 38.06 -2.08 -11.06
CA ILE A 209 38.55 -2.05 -9.66
C ILE A 209 40.01 -1.60 -9.60
N ASP A 210 40.83 -1.97 -10.60
CA ASP A 210 42.25 -1.63 -10.64
C ASP A 210 42.51 -0.14 -10.92
N THR A 211 41.73 0.49 -11.81
CA THR A 211 41.79 1.95 -12.03
C THR A 211 41.32 2.70 -10.80
N VAL A 212 40.24 2.24 -10.15
CA VAL A 212 39.76 2.84 -8.91
C VAL A 212 40.81 2.73 -7.81
N LEU A 213 41.46 1.57 -7.65
CA LEU A 213 42.53 1.36 -6.69
C LEU A 213 43.72 2.30 -6.95
N SER A 214 44.11 2.49 -8.20
CA SER A 214 45.19 3.40 -8.58
C SER A 214 44.87 4.85 -8.15
N ARG A 215 43.66 5.33 -8.45
CA ARG A 215 43.23 6.68 -8.01
C ARG A 215 43.18 6.82 -6.49
N VAL A 216 42.71 5.78 -5.79
CA VAL A 216 42.68 5.75 -4.33
C VAL A 216 44.08 5.77 -3.74
N MET A 217 45.04 5.08 -4.36
CA MET A 217 46.46 5.10 -4.00
C MET A 217 47.09 6.48 -4.23
N ASP A 218 46.75 7.16 -5.33
CA ASP A 218 47.25 8.51 -5.60
C ASP A 218 46.80 9.47 -4.49
N VAL A 219 45.51 9.45 -4.12
CA VAL A 219 44.99 10.26 -3.01
C VAL A 219 45.64 9.88 -1.67
N ALA A 220 45.85 8.59 -1.42
CA ALA A 220 46.51 8.12 -0.21
C ALA A 220 47.99 8.52 -0.14
N THR A 221 48.67 8.70 -1.27
CA THR A 221 50.07 9.14 -1.31
C THR A 221 50.22 10.67 -1.28
N GLU A 222 49.30 11.41 -1.92
CA GLU A 222 49.23 12.88 -1.84
C GLU A 222 48.95 13.38 -0.41
N GLY A 223 48.12 12.66 0.35
CA GLY A 223 47.91 12.90 1.78
C GLY A 223 49.20 12.88 2.62
N SER A 224 50.27 12.24 2.13
CA SER A 224 51.57 12.15 2.81
C SER A 224 52.33 13.47 2.85
N MET A 225 52.01 14.41 1.97
CA MET A 225 52.71 15.69 1.89
C MET A 225 51.97 16.82 2.62
N GLY A 226 50.77 16.57 3.17
CA GLY A 226 49.84 17.59 3.67
C GLY A 226 49.97 18.01 5.14
N GLY A 227 51.14 17.86 5.76
CA GLY A 227 51.38 18.24 7.16
C GLY A 227 52.37 19.40 7.31
N GLY A 228 52.00 20.62 6.90
CA GLY A 228 52.82 21.83 7.11
C GLY A 228 52.73 22.80 5.93
N GLY A 229 52.34 24.05 6.20
CA GLY A 229 51.96 25.02 5.18
C GLY A 229 53.07 25.55 4.27
N GLY A 230 52.63 26.12 3.14
CA GLY A 230 53.26 27.26 2.46
C GLY A 230 54.43 27.00 1.50
N TYR A 231 54.18 27.34 0.23
CA TYR A 231 55.11 27.83 -0.81
C TYR A 231 55.94 26.84 -1.68
N TYR A 232 55.68 26.95 -2.99
CA TYR A 232 56.48 26.74 -4.22
C TYR A 232 57.50 25.58 -4.34
N LEU A 233 57.40 24.77 -5.41
CA LEU A 233 58.11 24.98 -6.69
C LEU A 233 57.91 23.79 -7.66
N THR A 234 57.24 24.05 -8.78
CA THR A 234 57.64 23.51 -10.08
C THR A 234 59.00 24.11 -10.43
N LEU A 235 60.01 23.30 -10.72
CA LEU A 235 60.88 23.47 -11.90
C LEU A 235 61.92 22.34 -12.00
N GLY A 236 61.84 21.59 -13.09
CA GLY A 236 63.01 20.92 -13.66
C GLY A 236 63.95 21.98 -14.23
N MET A 237 65.20 21.90 -13.80
CA MET A 237 66.32 22.78 -14.13
C MET A 237 66.61 22.86 -15.63
N GLN A 238 66.89 24.07 -16.12
CA GLN A 238 68.04 24.32 -16.99
C GLN A 238 68.65 25.67 -16.63
N THR A 239 69.97 25.63 -16.44
CA THR A 239 70.86 26.63 -15.85
C THR A 239 71.33 27.66 -16.88
N HIS A 240 71.33 28.95 -16.54
CA HIS A 240 72.38 29.91 -16.91
C HIS A 240 72.38 31.13 -15.97
N GLU A 241 73.59 31.54 -15.55
CA GLU A 241 73.92 32.61 -14.58
C GLU A 241 73.48 34.02 -15.01
N PRO A 242 73.28 34.99 -14.07
CA PRO A 242 73.09 36.39 -14.41
C PRO A 242 74.44 37.17 -14.49
N ARG A 243 74.67 37.85 -15.62
CA ARG A 243 75.67 38.92 -15.76
C ARG A 243 75.03 40.29 -15.43
N ASN A 244 75.73 41.10 -14.64
CA ASN A 244 75.48 42.54 -14.50
C ASN A 244 75.59 43.25 -15.86
N MET A 245 74.59 44.07 -16.22
CA MET A 245 74.71 45.18 -17.18
C MET A 245 73.67 46.25 -16.81
N THR A 246 74.15 47.37 -16.28
CA THR A 246 73.44 48.65 -16.18
C THR A 246 73.42 49.29 -17.57
N GLU A 247 72.32 49.15 -18.31
CA GLU A 247 71.99 50.01 -19.44
C GLU A 247 70.51 50.45 -19.36
N SER A 248 70.38 51.78 -19.41
CA SER A 248 69.23 52.68 -19.44
C SER A 248 67.80 52.10 -19.38
N PHE A 249 67.12 52.36 -18.26
CA PHE A 249 65.67 52.20 -18.10
C PHE A 249 64.86 52.88 -19.22
N ALA A 250 65.41 53.91 -19.87
CA ALA A 250 64.75 54.58 -21.00
C ALA A 250 64.76 53.72 -22.29
N GLU A 251 65.87 53.03 -22.59
CA GLU A 251 65.94 52.14 -23.76
C GLU A 251 65.14 50.85 -23.54
N LEU A 252 65.15 50.31 -22.32
CA LEU A 252 64.33 49.16 -21.93
C LEU A 252 62.83 49.51 -21.91
N PHE A 253 62.48 50.75 -21.58
CA PHE A 253 61.10 51.23 -21.61
C PHE A 253 60.62 51.52 -23.04
N GLU A 254 61.45 52.14 -23.88
CA GLU A 254 61.14 52.33 -25.31
C GLU A 254 61.08 50.98 -26.05
N GLN A 255 62.02 50.06 -25.81
CA GLN A 255 61.95 48.69 -26.37
C GLN A 255 60.72 47.93 -25.86
N SER A 256 60.35 48.07 -24.58
CA SER A 256 59.15 47.42 -24.02
C SER A 256 57.85 48.01 -24.58
N GLU A 257 57.76 49.32 -24.78
CA GLU A 257 56.59 49.99 -25.38
C GLU A 257 56.47 49.66 -26.87
N ILE A 258 57.58 49.65 -27.62
CA ILE A 258 57.59 49.35 -29.05
C ILE A 258 57.26 47.87 -29.28
N GLU A 259 57.84 46.93 -28.50
CA GLU A 259 57.54 45.50 -28.63
C GLU A 259 56.13 45.12 -28.16
N LYS A 260 55.53 45.86 -27.21
CA LYS A 260 54.13 45.65 -26.78
C LYS A 260 53.12 46.22 -27.77
N LYS A 261 53.42 47.35 -28.44
CA LYS A 261 52.52 48.01 -29.40
C LYS A 261 52.52 47.38 -30.80
N MET A 262 53.56 46.63 -31.16
CA MET A 262 53.76 46.06 -32.52
C MET A 262 53.31 44.59 -32.66
N ARG A 263 52.36 44.11 -31.85
CA ARG A 263 51.80 42.75 -31.99
C ARG A 263 50.57 42.77 -32.92
N PRO A 264 50.49 41.89 -33.94
CA PRO A 264 49.29 41.73 -34.75
C PRO A 264 48.07 41.43 -33.87
N GLY A 265 47.02 42.23 -33.98
CA GLY A 265 45.81 42.16 -33.16
C GLY A 265 45.76 43.09 -31.94
N ALA A 266 46.77 43.93 -31.70
CA ALA A 266 46.71 44.95 -30.65
C ALA A 266 45.73 46.08 -31.02
N ILE A 267 44.92 46.53 -30.06
CA ILE A 267 43.96 47.64 -30.21
C ILE A 267 44.70 48.97 -29.98
N LEU A 268 44.62 49.88 -30.94
CA LEU A 268 45.20 51.21 -30.90
C LEU A 268 44.11 52.27 -31.06
N TYR A 269 44.35 53.44 -30.47
CA TYR A 269 43.48 54.61 -30.66
C TYR A 269 43.99 55.42 -31.84
N GLY A 270 43.18 55.50 -32.90
CA GLY A 270 43.44 56.29 -34.11
C GLY A 270 42.59 57.55 -34.16
N THR A 271 43.14 58.66 -34.64
CA THR A 271 42.37 59.89 -34.93
C THR A 271 42.12 59.95 -36.44
N VAL A 272 40.87 60.20 -36.83
CA VAL A 272 40.48 60.39 -38.24
C VAL A 272 41.04 61.72 -38.73
N ILE A 273 41.90 61.67 -39.75
CA ILE A 273 42.49 62.87 -40.36
C ILE A 273 41.64 63.34 -41.54
N ASP A 274 41.15 62.39 -42.35
CA ASP A 274 40.38 62.71 -43.55
C ASP A 274 39.42 61.56 -43.93
N VAL A 275 38.32 61.91 -44.58
CA VAL A 275 37.28 60.97 -45.03
C VAL A 275 37.09 61.13 -46.53
N LEU A 276 37.63 60.20 -47.31
CA LEU A 276 37.46 60.11 -48.76
C LEU A 276 36.28 59.18 -49.11
N PRO A 277 35.71 59.27 -50.33
CA PRO A 277 34.55 58.46 -50.74
C PRO A 277 34.72 56.94 -50.64
N GLU A 278 35.96 56.43 -50.69
CA GLU A 278 36.25 54.99 -50.59
C GLU A 278 37.11 54.64 -49.34
N TRP A 279 37.76 55.62 -48.71
CA TRP A 279 38.78 55.38 -47.68
C TRP A 279 38.73 56.44 -46.57
N VAL A 280 38.85 56.01 -45.32
CA VAL A 280 39.06 56.88 -44.16
C VAL A 280 40.52 56.81 -43.75
N ILE A 281 41.18 57.97 -43.66
CA ILE A 281 42.59 58.09 -43.28
C ILE A 281 42.68 58.29 -41.77
N VAL A 282 43.41 57.40 -41.11
CA VAL A 282 43.49 57.34 -39.64
C VAL A 282 44.94 57.34 -39.20
N ASN A 283 45.25 58.16 -38.19
CA ASN A 283 46.55 58.17 -37.54
C ASN A 283 46.45 57.57 -36.13
N ALA A 284 47.07 56.40 -35.96
CA ALA A 284 47.11 55.66 -34.70
C ALA A 284 48.46 55.76 -33.96
N GLY A 285 49.25 56.81 -34.23
CA GLY A 285 50.57 57.01 -33.63
C GLY A 285 51.66 56.07 -34.17
N LEU A 286 51.46 55.56 -35.38
CA LEU A 286 52.38 54.69 -36.11
C LEU A 286 53.23 55.51 -37.10
N LYS A 287 54.22 54.87 -37.73
CA LYS A 287 55.15 55.55 -38.67
C LYS A 287 54.46 56.09 -39.94
N SER A 288 53.29 55.55 -40.31
CA SER A 288 52.52 55.97 -41.48
C SER A 288 51.03 56.07 -41.17
N GLU A 289 50.33 56.91 -41.94
CA GLU A 289 48.87 57.00 -41.90
C GLU A 289 48.24 55.75 -42.53
N SER A 290 47.15 55.27 -41.94
CA SER A 290 46.49 54.04 -42.36
C SER A 290 45.20 54.35 -43.10
N MET A 291 45.00 53.72 -44.26
CA MET A 291 43.78 53.85 -45.07
C MET A 291 42.85 52.68 -44.74
N ILE A 292 41.67 52.98 -44.19
CA ILE A 292 40.67 51.99 -43.83
C ILE A 292 39.47 52.16 -44.78
N PRO A 293 38.97 51.09 -45.44
CA PRO A 293 37.80 51.18 -46.31
C PRO A 293 36.60 51.79 -45.59
N ILE A 294 35.86 52.66 -46.28
CA ILE A 294 34.68 53.35 -45.72
C ILE A 294 33.58 52.39 -45.25
N ASP A 295 33.49 51.20 -45.87
CA ASP A 295 32.54 50.14 -45.50
C ASP A 295 32.68 49.69 -44.03
N GLN A 296 33.87 49.83 -43.43
CA GLN A 296 34.09 49.49 -42.02
C GLN A 296 33.55 50.56 -41.05
N PHE A 297 33.08 51.68 -41.58
CA PHE A 297 32.51 52.82 -40.84
C PHE A 297 31.01 53.00 -41.09
N ALA A 298 30.41 52.13 -41.91
CA ALA A 298 28.97 52.09 -42.14
C ALA A 298 28.28 51.27 -41.05
N ASN A 299 27.16 51.79 -40.53
CA ASN A 299 26.25 51.02 -39.65
C ASN A 299 25.35 50.07 -40.45
N GLU A 300 24.57 49.22 -39.76
CA GLU A 300 23.59 48.30 -40.38
C GLU A 300 22.56 49.00 -41.29
N ALA A 301 22.40 50.32 -41.16
CA ALA A 301 21.54 51.18 -42.00
C ALA A 301 22.27 51.84 -43.20
N GLY A 302 23.60 51.69 -43.32
CA GLY A 302 24.41 52.26 -44.39
C GLY A 302 24.93 53.68 -44.14
N ASP A 303 24.67 54.28 -42.97
CA ASP A 303 25.13 55.61 -42.60
C ASP A 303 26.54 55.59 -41.99
N LEU A 304 27.35 56.59 -42.30
CA LEU A 304 28.74 56.73 -41.84
C LEU A 304 28.80 57.27 -40.40
N GLU A 305 29.47 56.54 -39.50
CA GLU A 305 29.61 56.91 -38.08
C GLU A 305 30.76 57.88 -37.73
N VAL A 306 31.53 58.37 -38.71
CA VAL A 306 32.77 59.11 -38.42
C VAL A 306 32.86 60.45 -39.11
N GLU A 307 33.28 61.45 -38.35
CA GLU A 307 33.66 62.77 -38.84
C GLU A 307 35.18 62.97 -38.73
N VAL A 308 35.70 63.94 -39.48
CA VAL A 308 37.12 64.32 -39.42
C VAL A 308 37.43 64.86 -38.01
N GLY A 309 38.39 64.24 -37.32
CA GLY A 309 38.79 64.56 -35.95
C GLY A 309 38.37 63.53 -34.90
N ASP A 310 37.53 62.55 -35.25
CA ASP A 310 37.06 61.54 -34.30
C ASP A 310 38.15 60.57 -33.88
N ARG A 311 38.10 60.15 -32.60
CA ARG A 311 38.97 59.11 -32.05
C ARG A 311 38.28 57.76 -32.13
N ILE A 312 38.87 56.84 -32.89
CA ILE A 312 38.35 55.51 -33.17
C ILE A 312 39.34 54.42 -32.74
N GLU A 313 38.82 53.29 -32.31
CA GLU A 313 39.62 52.11 -31.95
C GLU A 313 39.87 51.24 -33.19
N VAL A 314 41.13 50.91 -33.45
CA VAL A 314 41.56 50.18 -34.66
C VAL A 314 42.56 49.09 -34.29
N ALA A 315 42.41 47.89 -34.85
CA ALA A 315 43.32 46.77 -34.60
C ALA A 315 44.40 46.69 -35.68
N LEU A 316 45.64 46.40 -35.27
CA LEU A 316 46.78 46.28 -36.17
C LEU A 316 46.76 44.91 -36.89
N ASP A 317 46.63 44.90 -38.22
CA ASP A 317 46.53 43.66 -39.00
C ASP A 317 47.91 43.16 -39.47
N ALA A 318 48.70 44.04 -40.07
CA ALA A 318 50.06 43.75 -40.52
C ALA A 318 50.94 45.00 -40.43
N VAL A 319 52.18 44.84 -39.95
CA VAL A 319 53.11 45.96 -39.72
C VAL A 319 53.76 46.45 -41.01
N GLU A 320 53.89 45.64 -42.07
CA GLU A 320 54.62 46.04 -43.30
C GLU A 320 54.32 45.11 -44.51
N ASP A 321 53.61 45.61 -45.52
CA ASP A 321 53.40 44.94 -46.83
C ASP A 321 54.44 45.40 -47.89
N GLY A 322 55.67 45.70 -47.48
CA GLY A 322 56.77 46.07 -48.39
C GLY A 322 56.69 47.49 -49.00
N PHE A 323 55.60 48.23 -48.82
CA PHE A 323 55.41 49.62 -49.29
C PHE A 323 55.19 50.66 -48.17
N GLY A 324 55.34 50.28 -46.90
CA GLY A 324 55.31 51.21 -45.76
C GLY A 324 53.93 51.66 -45.27
N THR A 325 52.84 51.06 -45.74
CA THR A 325 51.47 51.30 -45.23
C THR A 325 51.10 50.27 -44.18
N THR A 326 50.63 50.71 -43.01
CA THR A 326 50.08 49.83 -41.98
C THR A 326 48.60 49.56 -42.25
N ARG A 327 48.18 48.29 -42.25
CA ARG A 327 46.77 47.93 -42.44
C ARG A 327 46.09 47.83 -41.08
N LEU A 328 45.11 48.71 -40.86
CA LEU A 328 44.29 48.76 -39.66
C LEU A 328 42.87 48.27 -39.97
N SER A 329 42.25 47.55 -39.05
CA SER A 329 40.88 47.05 -39.19
C SER A 329 40.04 47.42 -37.96
N ARG A 330 38.92 48.12 -38.18
CA ARG A 330 37.95 48.46 -37.13
C ARG A 330 37.10 47.24 -36.75
N GLU A 331 36.75 46.41 -37.73
CA GLU A 331 35.98 45.18 -37.55
C GLU A 331 36.68 44.19 -36.60
N LYS A 332 38.01 44.03 -36.73
CA LYS A 332 38.81 43.20 -35.81
C LYS A 332 38.89 43.80 -34.40
N ALA A 333 38.92 45.12 -34.26
CA ALA A 333 38.89 45.80 -32.96
C ALA A 333 37.53 45.62 -32.25
N LYS A 334 36.41 45.79 -32.96
CA LYS A 334 35.06 45.54 -32.42
C LYS A 334 34.91 44.10 -31.93
N ARG A 335 35.37 43.11 -32.72
CA ARG A 335 35.37 41.70 -32.32
C ARG A 335 36.20 41.44 -31.07
N ALA A 336 37.44 41.94 -31.01
CA ALA A 336 38.31 41.75 -29.85
C ALA A 336 37.71 42.33 -28.56
N ARG A 337 36.98 43.45 -28.66
CA ARG A 337 36.25 44.05 -27.53
C ARG A 337 35.04 43.22 -27.10
N ALA A 338 34.26 42.71 -28.05
CA ALA A 338 33.17 41.79 -27.75
C ALA A 338 33.69 40.54 -27.01
N TRP A 339 34.87 40.02 -27.39
CA TRP A 339 35.52 38.92 -26.67
C TRP A 339 35.95 39.26 -25.24
N LEU A 340 36.46 40.47 -25.00
CA LEU A 340 36.79 40.94 -23.64
C LEU A 340 35.52 41.08 -22.79
N ARG A 341 34.45 41.63 -23.36
CA ARG A 341 33.15 41.77 -22.68
C ARG A 341 32.53 40.41 -22.34
N LEU A 342 32.63 39.44 -23.25
CA LEU A 342 32.14 38.06 -23.01
C LEU A 342 33.00 37.31 -21.98
N GLU A 343 34.30 37.61 -21.88
CA GLU A 343 35.16 37.07 -20.80
C GLU A 343 34.77 37.66 -19.45
N GLU A 344 34.55 38.97 -19.37
CA GLU A 344 34.06 39.60 -18.14
C GLU A 344 32.67 39.08 -17.72
N ALA A 345 31.76 38.89 -18.69
CA ALA A 345 30.44 38.33 -18.43
C ALA A 345 30.50 36.86 -17.98
N TYR A 346 31.47 36.09 -18.48
CA TYR A 346 31.72 34.71 -18.03
C TYR A 346 32.22 34.67 -16.58
N ASP A 347 33.19 35.53 -16.24
CA ASP A 347 33.77 35.58 -14.89
C ASP A 347 32.76 36.11 -13.85
N LYS A 348 31.92 37.08 -14.24
CA LYS A 348 30.89 37.69 -13.38
C LYS A 348 29.55 36.95 -13.40
N LEU A 349 29.40 35.93 -14.25
CA LEU A 349 28.12 35.22 -14.46
C LEU A 349 26.97 36.16 -14.85
N GLU A 350 27.26 37.18 -15.65
CA GLU A 350 26.31 38.22 -16.08
C GLU A 350 25.49 37.77 -17.30
N SER A 351 24.24 38.26 -17.43
CA SER A 351 23.41 37.99 -18.61
C SER A 351 23.82 38.89 -19.79
N VAL A 352 23.84 38.31 -20.98
CA VAL A 352 24.20 38.98 -22.23
C VAL A 352 23.02 38.87 -23.19
N THR A 353 22.63 39.98 -23.80
CA THR A 353 21.56 40.03 -24.80
C THR A 353 22.05 39.52 -26.15
N GLY A 354 21.26 38.67 -26.81
CA GLY A 354 21.53 38.18 -28.15
C GLY A 354 20.28 37.88 -28.97
N ILE A 355 20.45 37.67 -30.27
CA ILE A 355 19.36 37.37 -31.20
C ILE A 355 19.58 35.98 -31.80
N ILE A 356 18.54 35.14 -31.79
CA ILE A 356 18.58 33.84 -32.45
C ILE A 356 18.36 34.05 -33.95
N ASN A 357 19.36 33.68 -34.76
CA ASN A 357 19.32 33.81 -36.22
C ASN A 357 18.90 32.50 -36.89
N ASP A 358 19.70 31.44 -36.71
CA ASP A 358 19.59 30.21 -37.51
C ASP A 358 19.54 28.93 -36.67
N LYS A 359 18.77 27.95 -37.15
CA LYS A 359 18.72 26.59 -36.58
C LYS A 359 19.72 25.67 -37.26
N VAL A 360 20.56 25.00 -36.47
CA VAL A 360 21.52 23.97 -36.93
C VAL A 360 21.19 22.60 -36.33
N LYS A 361 21.81 21.52 -36.83
CA LYS A 361 21.46 20.11 -36.51
C LYS A 361 21.48 19.72 -35.02
N GLY A 362 21.95 20.57 -34.11
CA GLY A 362 21.98 20.31 -32.66
C GLY A 362 21.63 21.52 -31.77
N GLY A 363 21.17 22.65 -32.35
CA GLY A 363 20.93 23.87 -31.59
C GLY A 363 20.65 25.09 -32.47
N PHE A 364 20.85 26.28 -31.91
CA PHE A 364 20.64 27.58 -32.54
C PHE A 364 21.94 28.37 -32.56
N THR A 365 22.11 29.20 -33.59
CA THR A 365 23.16 30.22 -33.63
C THR A 365 22.58 31.52 -33.08
N VAL A 366 23.22 32.07 -32.04
CA VAL A 366 22.85 33.33 -31.40
C VAL A 366 23.91 34.36 -31.74
N ASP A 367 23.51 35.53 -32.23
CA ASP A 367 24.42 36.66 -32.36
C ASP A 367 24.48 37.43 -31.04
N LEU A 368 25.69 37.59 -30.50
CA LEU A 368 26.00 38.42 -29.34
C LEU A 368 26.89 39.57 -29.81
N ASP A 369 26.29 40.73 -30.06
CA ASP A 369 26.95 41.86 -30.71
C ASP A 369 27.60 41.46 -32.07
N GLU A 370 28.91 41.22 -32.08
CA GLU A 370 29.74 40.91 -33.26
C GLU A 370 30.32 39.47 -33.23
N VAL A 371 29.89 38.66 -32.25
CA VAL A 371 30.38 37.30 -32.03
C VAL A 371 29.21 36.31 -32.10
N ARG A 372 29.36 35.32 -32.98
CA ARG A 372 28.42 34.21 -33.11
C ARG A 372 28.63 33.19 -31.99
N ALA A 373 27.59 32.95 -31.22
CA ALA A 373 27.52 31.93 -30.19
C ALA A 373 26.62 30.76 -30.61
N PHE A 374 26.85 29.61 -30.00
CA PHE A 374 26.07 28.40 -30.18
C PHE A 374 25.22 28.14 -28.94
N LEU A 375 23.92 27.99 -29.13
CA LEU A 375 22.94 27.63 -28.11
C LEU A 375 22.49 26.19 -28.37
N PRO A 376 22.94 25.20 -27.58
CA PRO A 376 22.48 23.82 -27.71
C PRO A 376 20.97 23.74 -27.51
N GLY A 377 20.27 22.92 -28.30
CA GLY A 377 18.80 22.81 -28.24
C GLY A 377 18.25 22.39 -26.88
N SER A 378 19.05 21.72 -26.05
CA SER A 378 18.70 21.32 -24.68
C SER A 378 18.82 22.44 -23.63
N LEU A 379 19.39 23.60 -23.99
CA LEU A 379 19.68 24.72 -23.08
C LEU A 379 18.88 25.99 -23.43
N VAL A 380 17.85 25.83 -24.27
CA VAL A 380 16.99 26.93 -24.75
C VAL A 380 15.91 27.28 -23.73
N ASP A 381 15.32 26.28 -23.07
CA ASP A 381 14.20 26.46 -22.15
C ASP A 381 14.16 25.30 -21.15
N VAL A 382 13.55 25.52 -19.98
CA VAL A 382 13.29 24.50 -18.95
C VAL A 382 12.24 23.50 -19.44
N ARG A 383 11.35 23.92 -20.36
CA ARG A 383 10.30 23.09 -20.95
C ARG A 383 10.61 22.75 -22.42
N PRO A 384 10.50 21.49 -22.85
CA PRO A 384 10.65 21.13 -24.26
C PRO A 384 9.42 21.61 -25.05
N VAL A 385 9.50 22.78 -25.66
CA VAL A 385 8.43 23.31 -26.51
C VAL A 385 8.57 22.73 -27.92
N ARG A 386 7.46 22.16 -28.44
CA ARG A 386 7.44 21.45 -29.73
C ARG A 386 7.56 22.39 -30.93
N ASP A 387 7.14 23.64 -30.78
CA ASP A 387 7.28 24.69 -31.78
C ASP A 387 8.25 25.75 -31.27
N THR A 388 9.24 26.13 -32.07
CA THR A 388 10.35 27.02 -31.67
C THR A 388 10.41 28.31 -32.49
N SER A 389 9.47 28.50 -33.43
CA SER A 389 9.46 29.61 -34.38
C SER A 389 9.13 30.97 -33.76
N TYR A 390 8.66 31.03 -32.50
CA TYR A 390 8.33 32.27 -31.81
C TYR A 390 9.53 32.94 -31.10
N LEU A 391 10.70 32.28 -31.12
CA LEU A 391 11.94 32.72 -30.47
C LEU A 391 12.97 33.31 -31.44
N GLU A 392 12.75 33.15 -32.75
CA GLU A 392 13.65 33.66 -33.79
C GLU A 392 13.46 35.18 -33.93
N GLY A 393 14.57 35.93 -34.01
CA GLY A 393 14.55 37.39 -34.24
C GLY A 393 14.19 38.27 -33.05
N LYS A 394 13.99 37.73 -31.83
CA LYS A 394 13.79 38.54 -30.61
C LYS A 394 15.10 38.70 -29.84
N PRO A 395 15.37 39.89 -29.26
CA PRO A 395 16.46 40.06 -28.31
C PRO A 395 16.11 39.28 -27.03
N LEU A 396 16.94 38.30 -26.69
CA LEU A 396 16.79 37.43 -25.52
C LEU A 396 18.06 37.49 -24.69
N GLU A 397 17.93 37.27 -23.38
CA GLU A 397 19.08 37.20 -22.48
C GLU A 397 19.63 35.77 -22.39
N PHE A 398 20.96 35.68 -22.37
CA PHE A 398 21.70 34.43 -22.33
C PHE A 398 22.88 34.51 -21.38
N LYS A 399 23.22 33.39 -20.76
CA LYS A 399 24.42 33.24 -19.93
C LYS A 399 25.48 32.46 -20.69
N VAL A 400 26.73 32.93 -20.65
CA VAL A 400 27.86 32.23 -21.28
C VAL A 400 28.25 31.04 -20.41
N ILE A 401 28.21 29.82 -20.95
CA ILE A 401 28.62 28.59 -20.25
C ILE A 401 30.06 28.23 -20.58
N LYS A 402 30.46 28.41 -21.84
CA LYS A 402 31.78 28.00 -22.31
C LYS A 402 32.30 28.98 -23.34
N LEU A 403 33.55 29.38 -23.17
CA LEU A 403 34.24 30.32 -24.06
C LEU A 403 35.55 29.68 -24.57
N ASP A 404 35.60 29.36 -25.86
CA ASP A 404 36.77 28.74 -26.51
C ASP A 404 37.46 29.74 -27.46
N ARG A 405 38.45 30.49 -26.96
CA ARG A 405 39.18 31.54 -27.72
C ARG A 405 39.89 31.04 -28.98
N ARG A 406 40.46 29.83 -28.95
CA ARG A 406 41.23 29.28 -30.08
C ARG A 406 40.37 28.89 -31.28
N ARG A 407 39.08 28.58 -31.04
CA ARG A 407 38.15 28.09 -32.07
C ARG A 407 37.06 29.09 -32.41
N ASN A 408 37.09 30.30 -31.84
CA ASN A 408 36.04 31.30 -31.94
C ASN A 408 34.64 30.74 -31.65
N ASN A 409 34.53 29.82 -30.68
CA ASN A 409 33.26 29.20 -30.31
C ASN A 409 32.87 29.67 -28.90
N VAL A 410 31.65 30.21 -28.78
CA VAL A 410 31.02 30.57 -27.51
C VAL A 410 29.78 29.72 -27.36
N VAL A 411 29.58 29.11 -26.19
CA VAL A 411 28.36 28.33 -25.89
C VAL A 411 27.57 29.10 -24.85
N VAL A 412 26.32 29.41 -25.19
CA VAL A 412 25.40 30.13 -24.32
C VAL A 412 24.22 29.27 -23.90
N SER A 413 23.57 29.67 -22.81
CA SER A 413 22.36 29.03 -22.29
C SER A 413 21.36 30.09 -21.86
N ARG A 414 20.13 29.92 -22.32
CA ARG A 414 18.99 30.71 -21.87
C ARG A 414 18.36 30.12 -20.61
N ARG A 415 18.44 28.79 -20.44
CA ARG A 415 17.88 28.08 -19.27
C ARG A 415 18.38 28.64 -17.94
N ALA A 416 19.65 29.04 -17.88
CA ALA A 416 20.24 29.57 -16.66
C ALA A 416 19.62 30.90 -16.21
N VAL A 417 19.18 31.75 -17.15
CA VAL A 417 18.54 33.04 -16.85
C VAL A 417 17.10 32.83 -16.38
N VAL A 418 16.35 31.97 -17.08
CA VAL A 418 14.95 31.62 -16.72
C VAL A 418 14.89 30.91 -15.36
N GLU A 419 15.88 30.08 -15.02
CA GLU A 419 15.96 29.43 -13.70
C GLU A 419 16.15 30.43 -12.55
N GLU A 420 16.89 31.51 -12.81
CA GLU A 420 17.23 32.59 -11.87
C GLU A 420 16.04 33.56 -11.67
N GLU A 421 15.37 33.99 -12.74
CA GLU A 421 14.10 34.76 -12.64
C GLU A 421 13.02 33.99 -11.89
N SER A 422 12.84 32.71 -12.23
CA SER A 422 11.89 31.84 -11.54
C SER A 422 12.28 31.57 -10.09
N SER A 423 13.57 31.74 -9.70
CA SER A 423 14.00 31.59 -8.31
C SER A 423 13.65 32.80 -7.44
N ALA A 424 13.66 34.01 -8.01
CA ALA A 424 13.23 35.22 -7.31
C ALA A 424 11.71 35.21 -7.07
N GLU A 425 10.91 34.83 -8.08
CA GLU A 425 9.46 34.65 -7.92
C GLU A 425 9.12 33.55 -6.89
N ARG A 426 9.95 32.49 -6.80
CA ARG A 426 9.84 31.43 -5.79
C ARG A 426 10.01 31.97 -4.37
N GLU A 427 11.01 32.82 -4.12
CA GLU A 427 11.25 33.40 -2.78
C GLU A 427 10.10 34.31 -2.34
N ASP A 428 9.54 35.10 -3.26
CA ASP A 428 8.38 35.95 -2.98
C ASP A 428 7.11 35.15 -2.67
N LEU A 429 6.89 34.02 -3.35
CA LEU A 429 5.76 33.13 -3.09
C LEU A 429 5.92 32.35 -1.77
N LEU A 430 7.14 31.91 -1.44
CA LEU A 430 7.46 31.25 -0.17
C LEU A 430 7.11 32.14 1.03
N SER A 431 7.23 33.46 0.89
CA SER A 431 6.88 34.42 1.96
C SER A 431 5.36 34.56 2.20
N LYS A 432 4.52 34.18 1.22
CA LYS A 432 3.05 34.31 1.26
C LYS A 432 2.33 32.98 1.52
N LEU A 433 3.07 31.88 1.62
CA LEU A 433 2.53 30.53 1.75
C LEU A 433 2.33 30.15 3.23
N GLU A 434 1.08 30.19 3.68
CA GLU A 434 0.65 29.67 4.99
C GLU A 434 -0.19 28.39 4.83
N GLU A 435 -0.11 27.49 5.82
CA GLU A 435 -0.93 26.27 5.84
C GLU A 435 -2.42 26.62 5.86
N GLY A 436 -3.17 26.13 4.87
CA GLY A 436 -4.59 26.43 4.69
C GLY A 436 -4.92 27.52 3.66
N ALA A 437 -3.93 28.16 3.05
CA ALA A 437 -4.16 29.10 1.94
C ALA A 437 -4.73 28.37 0.70
N ALA A 438 -5.70 29.01 0.03
CA ALA A 438 -6.22 28.55 -1.25
C ALA A 438 -5.44 29.23 -2.38
N LEU A 439 -4.87 28.44 -3.28
CA LEU A 439 -4.04 28.90 -4.40
C LEU A 439 -4.56 28.29 -5.70
N GLN A 440 -4.43 29.03 -6.79
CA GLN A 440 -4.68 28.51 -8.13
C GLN A 440 -3.42 27.85 -8.65
N GLY A 441 -3.57 26.68 -9.27
CA GLY A 441 -2.45 25.98 -9.87
C GLY A 441 -2.84 25.18 -11.10
N ILE A 442 -1.85 24.95 -11.95
CA ILE A 442 -2.01 24.27 -13.25
C ILE A 442 -1.54 22.82 -13.12
N VAL A 443 -2.36 21.87 -13.53
CA VAL A 443 -1.99 20.44 -13.50
C VAL A 443 -0.89 20.16 -14.51
N LYS A 444 0.34 19.91 -14.04
CA LYS A 444 1.51 19.58 -14.87
C LYS A 444 1.51 18.14 -15.35
N ASN A 445 1.15 17.21 -14.47
CA ASN A 445 1.27 15.79 -14.76
C ASN A 445 0.31 14.97 -13.91
N LEU A 446 -0.20 13.89 -14.49
CA LEU A 446 -1.08 12.92 -13.86
C LEU A 446 -0.32 11.60 -13.68
N THR A 447 -0.37 11.06 -12.48
CA THR A 447 0.18 9.75 -12.14
C THR A 447 -0.88 8.91 -11.45
N ASP A 448 -0.70 7.59 -11.39
CA ASP A 448 -1.72 6.70 -10.80
C ASP A 448 -2.01 6.97 -9.31
N TYR A 449 -1.12 7.68 -8.59
CA TYR A 449 -1.28 8.04 -7.18
C TYR A 449 -1.68 9.51 -6.93
N GLY A 450 -1.72 10.36 -7.96
CA GLY A 450 -2.10 11.77 -7.80
C GLY A 450 -1.74 12.66 -8.98
N ALA A 451 -2.15 13.93 -8.90
CA ALA A 451 -1.79 14.97 -9.86
C ALA A 451 -0.74 15.91 -9.26
N PHE A 452 0.23 16.28 -10.09
CA PHE A 452 1.18 17.34 -9.80
C PHE A 452 0.62 18.66 -10.31
N VAL A 453 0.47 19.62 -9.42
CA VAL A 453 -0.15 20.92 -9.67
C VAL A 453 0.91 21.99 -9.42
N ASP A 454 1.20 22.80 -10.42
CA ASP A 454 2.12 23.93 -10.32
C ASP A 454 1.38 25.14 -9.77
N LEU A 455 1.81 25.65 -8.62
CA LEU A 455 1.22 26.82 -7.96
C LEU A 455 1.96 28.12 -8.32
N GLY A 456 2.73 28.12 -9.42
CA GLY A 456 3.50 29.28 -9.87
C GLY A 456 4.93 29.29 -9.35
N GLY A 457 5.58 28.13 -9.23
CA GLY A 457 6.99 28.06 -8.81
C GLY A 457 7.29 26.96 -7.80
N ILE A 458 6.26 26.40 -7.17
CA ILE A 458 6.35 25.23 -6.30
C ILE A 458 5.38 24.16 -6.80
N ASP A 459 5.89 22.93 -6.90
CA ASP A 459 5.08 21.79 -7.30
C ASP A 459 4.35 21.22 -6.08
N GLY A 460 3.02 21.30 -6.13
CA GLY A 460 2.14 20.67 -5.16
C GLY A 460 1.69 19.29 -5.63
N LEU A 461 1.68 18.33 -4.70
CA LEU A 461 1.12 17.00 -4.95
C LEU A 461 -0.30 16.97 -4.42
N LEU A 462 -1.24 16.74 -5.32
CA LEU A 462 -2.64 16.48 -5.03
C LEU A 462 -2.85 14.96 -5.08
N HIS A 463 -3.00 14.33 -3.92
CA HIS A 463 -3.13 12.88 -3.82
C HIS A 463 -4.53 12.44 -4.30
N ILE A 464 -4.68 11.23 -4.86
CA ILE A 464 -6.00 10.71 -5.28
C ILE A 464 -7.02 10.69 -4.14
N THR A 465 -6.56 10.54 -2.90
CA THR A 465 -7.41 10.58 -1.70
C THR A 465 -7.85 11.98 -1.31
N ASP A 466 -7.25 13.04 -1.86
CA ASP A 466 -7.55 14.44 -1.52
C ASP A 466 -8.20 15.20 -2.69
N MET A 467 -8.41 14.51 -3.82
CA MET A 467 -9.09 15.01 -5.03
C MET A 467 -10.61 15.02 -4.90
N ALA A 468 -11.20 13.91 -4.43
CA ALA A 468 -12.64 13.74 -4.33
C ALA A 468 -13.00 12.82 -3.16
N TRP A 469 -14.17 13.02 -2.56
CA TRP A 469 -14.69 12.18 -1.46
C TRP A 469 -14.92 10.72 -1.89
N LYS A 470 -15.08 10.49 -3.20
CA LYS A 470 -15.16 9.19 -3.87
C LYS A 470 -13.79 8.50 -4.01
N ARG A 471 -13.77 7.16 -4.05
CA ARG A 471 -12.57 6.38 -4.42
C ARG A 471 -12.40 6.34 -5.93
N VAL A 472 -11.45 7.11 -6.45
CA VAL A 472 -11.18 7.27 -7.88
C VAL A 472 -10.10 6.27 -8.32
N LYS A 473 -10.32 5.54 -9.42
CA LYS A 473 -9.32 4.58 -9.95
C LYS A 473 -8.22 5.27 -10.76
N HIS A 474 -8.56 6.34 -11.49
CA HIS A 474 -7.59 7.16 -12.22
C HIS A 474 -7.90 8.66 -12.07
N PRO A 475 -6.92 9.49 -11.68
CA PRO A 475 -7.12 10.93 -11.50
C PRO A 475 -7.47 11.69 -12.79
N SER A 476 -7.24 11.07 -13.97
CA SER A 476 -7.61 11.60 -15.28
C SER A 476 -9.12 11.76 -15.52
N GLU A 477 -9.96 11.16 -14.67
CA GLU A 477 -11.43 11.34 -14.75
C GLU A 477 -11.87 12.70 -14.21
N ILE A 478 -11.06 13.35 -13.38
CA ILE A 478 -11.41 14.58 -12.64
C ILE A 478 -10.61 15.77 -13.14
N VAL A 479 -9.33 15.57 -13.47
CA VAL A 479 -8.43 16.65 -13.89
C VAL A 479 -7.62 16.25 -15.11
N SER A 480 -7.52 17.14 -16.09
CA SER A 480 -6.70 16.98 -17.29
C SER A 480 -5.35 17.68 -17.14
N VAL A 481 -4.33 17.23 -17.87
CA VAL A 481 -3.04 17.93 -17.94
C VAL A 481 -3.26 19.31 -18.57
N GLY A 482 -2.92 20.36 -17.83
CA GLY A 482 -3.09 21.76 -18.24
C GLY A 482 -4.29 22.48 -17.62
N ASP A 483 -5.12 21.80 -16.84
CA ASP A 483 -6.27 22.44 -16.19
C ASP A 483 -5.84 23.36 -15.04
N GLU A 484 -6.50 24.51 -14.94
CA GLU A 484 -6.40 25.42 -13.79
C GLU A 484 -7.36 24.99 -12.69
N ILE A 485 -6.82 24.57 -11.54
CA ILE A 485 -7.58 24.12 -10.38
C ILE A 485 -7.24 24.94 -9.15
N THR A 486 -8.26 25.23 -8.34
CA THR A 486 -8.08 25.90 -7.05
C THR A 486 -7.90 24.85 -5.97
N VAL A 487 -6.77 24.90 -5.27
CA VAL A 487 -6.31 23.87 -4.35
C VAL A 487 -5.88 24.49 -3.03
N LYS A 488 -6.16 23.81 -1.92
CA LYS A 488 -5.80 24.28 -0.58
C LYS A 488 -4.55 23.59 -0.09
N VAL A 489 -3.65 24.34 0.53
CA VAL A 489 -2.42 23.82 1.13
C VAL A 489 -2.77 23.07 2.42
N LEU A 490 -2.58 21.75 2.43
CA LEU A 490 -2.80 20.91 3.61
C LEU A 490 -1.57 20.87 4.51
N LYS A 491 -0.39 20.73 3.89
CA LYS A 491 0.88 20.61 4.59
C LYS A 491 1.98 21.21 3.73
N PHE A 492 2.82 22.01 4.37
CA PHE A 492 3.93 22.67 3.70
C PHE A 492 5.27 22.16 4.25
N ASP A 493 6.09 21.56 3.39
CA ASP A 493 7.44 21.10 3.74
C ASP A 493 8.48 22.08 3.18
N GLN A 494 8.95 22.99 4.04
CA GLN A 494 9.93 24.04 3.72
C GLN A 494 11.31 23.49 3.33
N GLU A 495 11.69 22.29 3.77
CA GLU A 495 13.03 21.75 3.45
C GLU A 495 13.08 21.09 2.08
N ARG A 496 11.94 20.55 1.61
CA ARG A 496 11.85 19.85 0.32
C ARG A 496 11.13 20.62 -0.77
N ASN A 497 10.64 21.83 -0.49
CA ASN A 497 9.82 22.63 -1.40
C ASN A 497 8.67 21.82 -2.00
N ARG A 498 7.99 21.01 -1.19
CA ARG A 498 6.84 20.21 -1.62
C ARG A 498 5.62 20.60 -0.80
N VAL A 499 4.51 20.79 -1.50
CA VAL A 499 3.23 21.15 -0.88
C VAL A 499 2.26 19.99 -1.07
N SER A 500 1.64 19.52 0.01
CA SER A 500 0.50 18.63 -0.11
C SER A 500 -0.75 19.46 -0.31
N LEU A 501 -1.45 19.20 -1.39
CA LEU A 501 -2.64 19.94 -1.80
C LEU A 501 -3.89 19.08 -1.62
N GLY A 502 -5.01 19.73 -1.31
CA GLY A 502 -6.32 19.10 -1.26
C GLY A 502 -7.39 19.93 -1.95
N LEU A 503 -8.24 19.26 -2.72
CA LEU A 503 -9.49 19.80 -3.27
C LEU A 503 -10.66 19.59 -2.28
N LYS A 504 -10.62 18.52 -1.48
CA LYS A 504 -11.69 18.13 -0.54
C LYS A 504 -12.14 19.21 0.44
N GLN A 505 -11.21 20.01 0.96
CA GLN A 505 -11.48 20.96 2.04
C GLN A 505 -12.31 22.18 1.63
N LEU A 506 -12.64 22.33 0.34
CA LEU A 506 -13.54 23.36 -0.16
C LEU A 506 -15.00 22.88 -0.24
N GLY A 507 -15.27 21.57 -0.17
CA GLY A 507 -16.62 21.00 -0.14
C GLY A 507 -17.10 20.72 1.29
N GLU A 508 -18.42 20.81 1.53
CA GLU A 508 -19.03 20.47 2.81
C GLU A 508 -18.87 18.96 3.11
N ASP A 509 -18.45 18.59 4.34
CA ASP A 509 -18.26 17.18 4.72
C ASP A 509 -19.64 16.49 4.85
N PRO A 510 -19.93 15.44 4.03
CA PRO A 510 -21.24 14.78 4.05
C PRO A 510 -21.58 14.12 5.40
N TRP A 511 -20.57 13.86 6.25
CA TRP A 511 -20.75 13.23 7.56
C TRP A 511 -21.29 14.16 8.65
N LEU A 512 -21.05 15.48 8.55
CA LEU A 512 -21.47 16.46 9.57
C LEU A 512 -23.00 16.58 9.73
N ASN A 513 -23.78 16.00 8.81
CA ASN A 513 -25.25 15.98 8.84
C ASN A 513 -25.86 14.58 8.65
N ILE A 514 -25.06 13.52 8.80
CA ILE A 514 -25.49 12.15 8.50
C ILE A 514 -26.62 11.68 9.44
N ALA A 515 -26.53 12.04 10.73
CA ALA A 515 -27.51 11.63 11.75
C ALA A 515 -28.89 12.27 11.57
N ASN A 516 -28.96 13.46 10.97
CA ASN A 516 -30.22 14.14 10.67
C ASN A 516 -30.86 13.66 9.37
N ARG A 517 -30.04 13.28 8.37
CA ARG A 517 -30.52 12.80 7.06
C ARG A 517 -30.95 11.33 7.09
N TYR A 518 -30.24 10.50 7.85
CA TYR A 518 -30.47 9.06 7.93
C TYR A 518 -30.69 8.61 9.37
N PRO A 519 -31.91 8.80 9.91
CA PRO A 519 -32.25 8.25 11.22
C PRO A 519 -32.26 6.72 11.16
N VAL A 520 -31.93 6.08 12.30
CA VAL A 520 -32.00 4.62 12.45
C VAL A 520 -33.41 4.13 12.10
N GLY A 521 -33.50 3.19 11.16
CA GLY A 521 -34.74 2.64 10.60
C GLY A 521 -35.15 3.23 9.25
N ALA A 522 -34.45 4.25 8.72
CA ALA A 522 -34.74 4.80 7.39
C ALA A 522 -34.40 3.81 6.27
N ARG A 523 -35.29 3.70 5.27
CA ARG A 523 -35.07 2.93 4.04
C ARG A 523 -34.48 3.84 2.97
N THR A 524 -33.39 3.40 2.34
CA THR A 524 -32.75 4.13 1.23
C THR A 524 -32.28 3.13 0.17
N SER A 525 -32.16 3.57 -1.08
CA SER A 525 -31.45 2.79 -2.10
C SER A 525 -29.95 3.03 -2.00
N GLY A 526 -29.15 2.00 -2.25
CA GLY A 526 -27.70 2.11 -2.32
C GLY A 526 -27.12 1.22 -3.40
N ILE A 527 -26.02 1.66 -4.01
CA ILE A 527 -25.33 0.93 -5.07
C ILE A 527 -24.21 0.08 -4.44
N VAL A 528 -24.16 -1.20 -4.76
CA VAL A 528 -23.12 -2.09 -4.26
C VAL A 528 -21.77 -1.74 -4.88
N THR A 529 -20.83 -1.23 -4.09
CA THR A 529 -19.48 -0.87 -4.58
C THR A 529 -18.50 -2.03 -4.46
N ASN A 530 -18.61 -2.83 -3.40
CA ASN A 530 -17.70 -3.94 -3.14
C ASN A 530 -18.37 -5.06 -2.34
N ILE A 531 -17.93 -6.29 -2.57
CA ILE A 531 -18.42 -7.48 -1.89
C ILE A 531 -17.23 -8.19 -1.23
N ALA A 532 -17.31 -8.41 0.07
CA ALA A 532 -16.33 -9.16 0.86
C ALA A 532 -16.97 -10.43 1.43
N ASP A 533 -16.17 -11.40 1.89
CA ASP A 533 -16.68 -12.68 2.41
C ASP A 533 -17.60 -12.53 3.62
N TYR A 534 -17.50 -11.42 4.36
CA TYR A 534 -18.29 -11.12 5.56
C TYR A 534 -19.42 -10.11 5.33
N GLY A 535 -19.55 -9.53 4.13
CA GLY A 535 -20.60 -8.54 3.87
C GLY A 535 -20.50 -7.83 2.52
N CYS A 536 -21.46 -6.94 2.28
CA CYS A 536 -21.55 -6.11 1.08
C CYS A 536 -21.43 -4.64 1.48
N PHE A 537 -20.66 -3.86 0.74
CA PHE A 537 -20.56 -2.41 0.89
C PHE A 537 -21.50 -1.76 -0.12
N ALA A 538 -22.47 -1.00 0.38
CA ALA A 538 -23.43 -0.26 -0.42
C ALA A 538 -23.23 1.25 -0.19
N GLU A 539 -23.06 2.00 -1.26
CA GLU A 539 -22.98 3.46 -1.26
C GLU A 539 -24.40 4.03 -1.35
N ILE A 540 -24.80 4.80 -0.34
CA ILE A 540 -26.16 5.35 -0.20
C ILE A 540 -26.21 6.80 -0.74
N GLU A 541 -25.14 7.56 -0.52
CA GLU A 541 -24.96 8.94 -0.93
C GLU A 541 -23.47 9.13 -1.28
N ASP A 542 -23.15 10.14 -2.10
CA ASP A 542 -21.79 10.36 -2.59
C ASP A 542 -20.75 10.44 -1.45
N GLY A 543 -19.93 9.39 -1.31
CA GLY A 543 -18.89 9.30 -0.26
C GLY A 543 -19.36 8.77 1.10
N VAL A 544 -20.58 8.25 1.20
CA VAL A 544 -21.12 7.56 2.39
C VAL A 544 -21.35 6.08 2.06
N GLU A 545 -20.49 5.23 2.60
CA GLU A 545 -20.56 3.78 2.46
C GLU A 545 -21.15 3.13 3.72
N GLY A 546 -22.11 2.22 3.52
CA GLY A 546 -22.66 1.37 4.57
C GLY A 546 -22.33 -0.10 4.37
N LEU A 547 -22.15 -0.83 5.46
CA LEU A 547 -21.86 -2.25 5.48
C LEU A 547 -23.12 -3.05 5.76
N VAL A 548 -23.48 -3.94 4.85
CA VAL A 548 -24.46 -5.01 5.06
C VAL A 548 -23.73 -6.28 5.49
N HIS A 549 -23.90 -6.70 6.74
CA HIS A 549 -23.31 -7.96 7.22
C HIS A 549 -24.00 -9.16 6.56
N VAL A 550 -23.29 -10.29 6.35
CA VAL A 550 -23.89 -11.53 5.80
C VAL A 550 -25.13 -12.01 6.56
N SER A 551 -25.18 -11.73 7.86
CA SER A 551 -26.32 -12.04 8.71
C SER A 551 -27.53 -11.16 8.47
N GLU A 552 -27.42 -10.06 7.72
CA GLU A 552 -28.48 -9.08 7.43
C GLU A 552 -28.93 -9.11 5.95
N MET A 553 -28.50 -10.12 5.18
CA MET A 553 -28.82 -10.26 3.75
C MET A 553 -30.03 -11.15 3.45
N ASP A 554 -30.21 -12.23 4.21
CA ASP A 554 -31.27 -13.21 3.95
C ASP A 554 -31.78 -13.83 5.26
N TRP A 555 -33.09 -14.06 5.31
CA TRP A 555 -33.81 -14.67 6.42
C TRP A 555 -33.58 -16.19 6.50
N THR A 556 -33.34 -16.82 5.36
CA THR A 556 -33.47 -18.28 5.21
C THR A 556 -32.20 -19.06 5.55
N ASN A 557 -31.01 -18.45 5.44
CA ASN A 557 -29.74 -19.13 5.64
C ASN A 557 -28.67 -18.21 6.23
N LYS A 558 -28.06 -18.63 7.34
CA LYS A 558 -26.97 -17.88 8.01
C LYS A 558 -25.62 -17.93 7.28
N ASN A 559 -25.50 -18.76 6.24
CA ASN A 559 -24.22 -19.12 5.62
C ASN A 559 -24.23 -18.97 4.07
N VAL A 560 -24.78 -17.87 3.57
CA VAL A 560 -24.82 -17.57 2.13
C VAL A 560 -23.62 -16.69 1.77
N HIS A 561 -22.86 -17.06 0.74
CA HIS A 561 -21.82 -16.20 0.19
C HIS A 561 -22.46 -14.99 -0.52
N PRO A 562 -22.07 -13.75 -0.16
CA PRO A 562 -22.73 -12.55 -0.68
C PRO A 562 -22.66 -12.38 -2.19
N THR A 563 -21.63 -12.93 -2.86
CA THR A 563 -21.47 -12.93 -4.33
C THR A 563 -22.62 -13.62 -5.08
N LYS A 564 -23.36 -14.51 -4.41
CA LYS A 564 -24.51 -15.21 -5.00
C LYS A 564 -25.82 -14.42 -4.88
N VAL A 565 -25.88 -13.46 -3.95
CA VAL A 565 -27.10 -12.70 -3.61
C VAL A 565 -27.12 -11.33 -4.29
N VAL A 566 -25.95 -10.67 -4.38
CA VAL A 566 -25.81 -9.33 -4.96
C VAL A 566 -24.58 -9.27 -5.86
N GLN A 567 -24.63 -8.49 -6.95
CA GLN A 567 -23.49 -8.20 -7.81
C GLN A 567 -22.93 -6.81 -7.54
N VAL A 568 -21.65 -6.62 -7.90
CA VAL A 568 -21.01 -5.30 -7.83
C VAL A 568 -21.66 -4.39 -8.87
N GLY A 569 -22.22 -3.27 -8.41
CA GLY A 569 -22.95 -2.29 -9.23
C GLY A 569 -24.48 -2.41 -9.16
N ASP A 570 -25.02 -3.40 -8.45
CA ASP A 570 -26.47 -3.53 -8.29
C ASP A 570 -27.03 -2.44 -7.35
N GLU A 571 -28.19 -1.90 -7.69
CA GLU A 571 -28.97 -1.02 -6.82
C GLU A 571 -29.83 -1.88 -5.88
N VAL A 572 -29.61 -1.73 -4.57
CA VAL A 572 -30.29 -2.51 -3.53
C VAL A 572 -30.99 -1.59 -2.52
N GLU A 573 -32.20 -1.97 -2.10
CA GLU A 573 -32.89 -1.29 -1.00
C GLU A 573 -32.32 -1.76 0.34
N VAL A 574 -31.86 -0.80 1.15
CA VAL A 574 -31.20 -1.02 2.43
C VAL A 574 -31.85 -0.17 3.51
N MET A 575 -31.97 -0.73 4.72
CA MET A 575 -32.41 0.01 5.90
C MET A 575 -31.20 0.32 6.79
N VAL A 576 -31.14 1.54 7.31
CA VAL A 576 -30.11 1.96 8.27
C VAL A 576 -30.40 1.34 9.64
N LEU A 577 -29.52 0.47 10.13
CA LEU A 577 -29.65 -0.19 11.43
C LEU A 577 -28.92 0.57 12.53
N ASP A 578 -27.75 1.13 12.21
CA ASP A 578 -26.91 1.86 13.15
C ASP A 578 -26.01 2.85 12.40
N VAL A 579 -25.74 4.00 13.00
CA VAL A 579 -24.91 5.07 12.43
C VAL A 579 -23.87 5.48 13.48
N ASP A 580 -22.60 5.19 13.19
CA ASP A 580 -21.46 5.58 14.01
C ASP A 580 -20.74 6.76 13.34
N GLU A 581 -20.96 7.97 13.88
CA GLU A 581 -20.39 9.22 13.37
C GLU A 581 -18.88 9.32 13.64
N GLU A 582 -18.41 8.82 14.79
CA GLU A 582 -16.99 8.88 15.17
C GLU A 582 -16.13 7.99 14.28
N ARG A 583 -16.63 6.80 13.94
CA ARG A 583 -15.92 5.83 13.07
C ARG A 583 -16.29 5.94 11.60
N ARG A 584 -17.21 6.83 11.24
CA ARG A 584 -17.75 7.00 9.88
C ARG A 584 -18.23 5.67 9.29
N ARG A 585 -19.09 4.96 10.02
CA ARG A 585 -19.63 3.66 9.61
C ARG A 585 -21.15 3.63 9.74
N ILE A 586 -21.82 3.16 8.69
CA ILE A 586 -23.26 2.90 8.70
C ILE A 586 -23.47 1.39 8.58
N SER A 587 -24.23 0.81 9.50
CA SER A 587 -24.64 -0.59 9.41
C SER A 587 -25.98 -0.65 8.68
N LEU A 588 -26.02 -1.41 7.60
CA LEU A 588 -27.19 -1.53 6.74
C LEU A 588 -27.76 -2.94 6.80
N GLY A 589 -29.08 -3.06 6.62
CA GLY A 589 -29.77 -4.33 6.55
C GLY A 589 -30.67 -4.44 5.31
N ILE A 590 -30.60 -5.58 4.62
CA ILE A 590 -31.45 -5.92 3.46
C ILE A 590 -32.66 -6.74 3.93
N LYS A 591 -32.52 -7.47 5.05
CA LYS A 591 -33.60 -8.29 5.65
C LYS A 591 -34.90 -7.53 5.88
N GLN A 592 -34.81 -6.32 6.39
CA GLN A 592 -35.92 -5.49 6.86
C GLN A 592 -36.77 -4.92 5.70
N CYS A 593 -36.31 -5.09 4.46
CA CYS A 593 -37.04 -4.72 3.24
C CYS A 593 -37.87 -5.87 2.67
N LYS A 594 -37.61 -7.13 3.06
CA LYS A 594 -38.43 -8.29 2.69
C LYS A 594 -39.46 -8.58 3.79
N SER A 595 -40.71 -8.86 3.40
CA SER A 595 -41.76 -9.33 4.32
C SER A 595 -41.27 -10.56 5.08
N ASN A 596 -41.52 -10.63 6.39
CA ASN A 596 -41.14 -11.77 7.20
C ASN A 596 -41.92 -13.02 6.73
N PRO A 597 -41.25 -14.04 6.16
CA PRO A 597 -41.95 -15.22 5.65
C PRO A 597 -42.75 -15.94 6.74
N TRP A 598 -42.30 -15.89 8.01
CA TRP A 598 -43.01 -16.50 9.14
C TRP A 598 -44.27 -15.75 9.54
N GLU A 599 -44.31 -14.42 9.37
CA GLU A 599 -45.54 -13.64 9.59
C GLU A 599 -46.55 -13.91 8.46
N GLU A 600 -46.11 -13.97 7.21
CA GLU A 600 -46.96 -14.35 6.09
C GLU A 600 -47.46 -15.79 6.24
N PHE A 601 -46.62 -16.71 6.70
CA PHE A 601 -47.00 -18.09 6.98
C PHE A 601 -47.97 -18.19 8.16
N ALA A 602 -47.77 -17.41 9.24
CA ALA A 602 -48.70 -17.34 10.37
C ALA A 602 -50.05 -16.70 9.99
N ALA A 603 -50.05 -15.77 9.02
CA ALA A 603 -51.27 -15.17 8.50
C ALA A 603 -52.03 -16.11 7.56
N THR A 604 -51.30 -16.93 6.79
CA THR A 604 -51.86 -17.84 5.78
C THR A 604 -52.32 -19.18 6.36
N HIS A 605 -51.61 -19.71 7.38
CA HIS A 605 -51.86 -21.03 7.95
C HIS A 605 -52.19 -20.97 9.45
N LYS A 606 -53.29 -21.65 9.84
CA LYS A 606 -53.74 -21.73 11.24
C LYS A 606 -53.27 -23.04 11.89
N LYS A 607 -53.23 -23.06 13.23
CA LYS A 607 -52.96 -24.28 14.01
C LYS A 607 -53.97 -25.37 13.62
N GLY A 608 -53.49 -26.52 13.14
CA GLY A 608 -54.30 -27.64 12.66
C GLY A 608 -54.37 -27.79 11.13
N ASP A 609 -53.78 -26.87 10.34
CA ASP A 609 -53.72 -27.02 8.88
C ASP A 609 -52.72 -28.12 8.47
N ARG A 610 -53.05 -28.80 7.36
CA ARG A 610 -52.20 -29.82 6.74
C ARG A 610 -51.23 -29.15 5.78
N VAL A 611 -49.95 -29.41 5.97
CA VAL A 611 -48.86 -28.89 5.15
C VAL A 611 -47.98 -30.05 4.68
N ALA A 612 -47.74 -30.09 3.38
CA ALA A 612 -46.80 -31.03 2.77
C ALA A 612 -45.44 -30.34 2.64
N GLY A 613 -44.36 -31.06 2.94
CA GLY A 613 -43.02 -30.52 2.77
C GLY A 613 -41.97 -31.59 2.61
N LYS A 614 -40.81 -31.19 2.11
CA LYS A 614 -39.68 -32.10 1.85
C LYS A 614 -38.78 -32.18 3.07
N ILE A 615 -38.38 -33.39 3.46
CA ILE A 615 -37.42 -33.56 4.55
C ILE A 615 -36.05 -33.00 4.13
N LYS A 616 -35.62 -31.89 4.75
CA LYS A 616 -34.30 -31.30 4.54
C LYS A 616 -33.22 -32.05 5.32
N SER A 617 -33.50 -32.34 6.59
CA SER A 617 -32.55 -33.04 7.46
C SER A 617 -33.25 -33.86 8.52
N ILE A 618 -32.59 -34.94 8.93
CA ILE A 618 -33.04 -35.82 9.99
C ILE A 618 -31.95 -35.79 11.06
N THR A 619 -32.34 -35.51 12.29
CA THR A 619 -31.44 -35.38 13.45
C THR A 619 -31.97 -36.22 14.60
N ASP A 620 -31.12 -36.49 15.60
CA ASP A 620 -31.45 -37.33 16.75
C ASP A 620 -32.59 -36.79 17.61
N PHE A 621 -33.04 -35.54 17.43
CA PHE A 621 -34.13 -34.91 18.17
C PHE A 621 -35.40 -34.66 17.34
N GLY A 622 -35.37 -34.89 16.02
CA GLY A 622 -36.51 -34.63 15.14
C GLY A 622 -36.19 -34.54 13.66
N ILE A 623 -37.25 -34.50 12.84
CA ILE A 623 -37.21 -34.37 11.39
C ILE A 623 -37.49 -32.92 10.99
N PHE A 624 -36.60 -32.31 10.21
CA PHE A 624 -36.79 -30.98 9.64
C PHE A 624 -37.41 -31.09 8.26
N ILE A 625 -38.59 -30.50 8.11
CA ILE A 625 -39.37 -30.48 6.89
C ILE A 625 -39.34 -29.05 6.35
N GLY A 626 -38.83 -28.89 5.14
CA GLY A 626 -38.90 -27.64 4.40
C GLY A 626 -40.32 -27.45 3.86
N LEU A 627 -40.97 -26.39 4.29
CA LEU A 627 -42.29 -25.97 3.85
C LEU A 627 -42.19 -24.97 2.70
N ASP A 628 -43.32 -24.73 2.02
CA ASP A 628 -43.41 -23.70 0.99
C ASP A 628 -43.18 -22.31 1.60
N GLY A 629 -42.45 -21.45 0.90
CA GLY A 629 -41.96 -20.17 1.44
C GLY A 629 -40.57 -20.23 2.10
N GLY A 630 -39.86 -21.36 2.02
CA GLY A 630 -38.45 -21.48 2.43
C GLY A 630 -38.23 -21.72 3.94
N ILE A 631 -39.31 -21.84 4.70
CA ILE A 631 -39.29 -22.01 6.16
C ILE A 631 -39.11 -23.49 6.53
N ASP A 632 -38.48 -23.73 7.68
CA ASP A 632 -38.27 -25.07 8.24
C ASP A 632 -39.23 -25.34 9.40
N GLY A 633 -39.99 -26.43 9.30
CA GLY A 633 -40.79 -26.98 10.38
C GLY A 633 -40.13 -28.19 11.02
N LEU A 634 -40.24 -28.32 12.34
CA LEU A 634 -39.65 -29.40 13.13
C LEU A 634 -40.74 -30.38 13.59
N VAL A 635 -40.56 -31.65 13.28
CA VAL A 635 -41.33 -32.77 13.85
C VAL A 635 -40.53 -33.41 14.98
N HIS A 636 -41.05 -33.37 16.20
CA HIS A 636 -40.39 -34.00 17.36
C HIS A 636 -40.54 -35.52 17.30
N LEU A 637 -39.57 -36.27 17.81
CA LEU A 637 -39.59 -37.75 17.86
C LEU A 637 -40.87 -38.32 18.48
N SER A 638 -41.43 -37.59 19.46
CA SER A 638 -42.66 -37.94 20.16
C SER A 638 -43.91 -37.86 19.28
N ASP A 639 -43.83 -37.29 18.08
CA ASP A 639 -44.93 -37.06 17.15
C ASP A 639 -44.80 -37.82 15.81
N ILE A 640 -43.90 -38.82 15.73
CA ILE A 640 -43.63 -39.61 14.52
C ILE A 640 -44.46 -40.92 14.47
N SER A 641 -44.58 -41.70 15.55
CA SER A 641 -45.39 -42.94 15.52
C SER A 641 -45.99 -43.31 16.89
N TRP A 642 -47.14 -44.00 16.88
CA TRP A 642 -47.91 -44.34 18.08
C TRP A 642 -47.55 -45.70 18.71
N SER A 643 -46.81 -46.59 18.02
CA SER A 643 -46.71 -48.00 18.40
C SER A 643 -45.30 -48.61 18.42
N LYS A 644 -44.23 -47.87 18.08
CA LYS A 644 -42.85 -48.39 18.19
C LYS A 644 -41.87 -47.37 18.79
N SER A 645 -40.88 -47.88 19.53
CA SER A 645 -39.79 -47.09 20.13
C SER A 645 -39.07 -46.27 19.06
N GLY A 646 -38.89 -44.97 19.32
CA GLY A 646 -38.55 -43.93 18.34
C GLY A 646 -37.28 -44.10 17.49
N ASP A 647 -36.44 -45.10 17.75
CA ASP A 647 -35.25 -45.40 16.94
C ASP A 647 -35.55 -46.17 15.63
N GLU A 648 -36.64 -46.97 15.57
CA GLU A 648 -36.99 -47.70 14.34
C GLU A 648 -37.72 -46.80 13.33
N SER A 649 -38.51 -45.84 13.79
CA SER A 649 -39.33 -44.97 12.93
C SER A 649 -38.52 -43.94 12.13
N ILE A 650 -37.27 -43.66 12.54
CA ILE A 650 -36.38 -42.74 11.80
C ILE A 650 -35.81 -43.43 10.54
N ARG A 651 -35.72 -44.76 10.53
CA ARG A 651 -35.18 -45.53 9.39
C ARG A 651 -36.15 -45.59 8.19
N ASP A 652 -37.42 -45.33 8.43
CA ASP A 652 -38.46 -45.37 7.40
C ASP A 652 -38.47 -44.10 6.53
N TYR A 653 -37.91 -42.98 7.01
CA TYR A 653 -37.89 -41.71 6.28
C TYR A 653 -36.54 -41.41 5.64
N ARG A 654 -36.55 -41.00 4.37
CA ARG A 654 -35.32 -40.59 3.66
C ARG A 654 -35.25 -39.08 3.47
N LYS A 655 -34.02 -38.53 3.51
CA LYS A 655 -33.78 -37.12 3.16
C LYS A 655 -34.29 -36.86 1.73
N GLY A 656 -35.14 -35.85 1.57
CA GLY A 656 -35.75 -35.46 0.29
C GLY A 656 -37.15 -36.05 0.01
N GLU A 657 -37.66 -36.91 0.89
CA GLU A 657 -39.03 -37.44 0.78
C GLU A 657 -40.07 -36.38 1.16
N GLU A 658 -41.21 -36.37 0.47
CA GLU A 658 -42.35 -35.50 0.79
C GLU A 658 -43.20 -36.16 1.87
N VAL A 659 -43.41 -35.43 2.96
CA VAL A 659 -44.23 -35.88 4.09
C VAL A 659 -45.32 -34.87 4.37
N GLU A 660 -46.55 -35.37 4.49
CA GLU A 660 -47.67 -34.57 4.99
C GLU A 660 -47.58 -34.46 6.51
N THR A 661 -47.76 -33.24 7.03
CA THR A 661 -47.75 -32.96 8.47
C THR A 661 -48.83 -31.95 8.83
N VAL A 662 -49.18 -31.91 10.11
CA VAL A 662 -50.13 -30.92 10.65
C VAL A 662 -49.38 -29.89 11.47
N VAL A 663 -49.73 -28.62 11.32
CA VAL A 663 -49.14 -27.52 12.10
C VAL A 663 -49.67 -27.55 13.54
N LEU A 664 -48.80 -27.88 14.50
CA LEU A 664 -49.12 -27.91 15.94
C LEU A 664 -49.08 -26.51 16.54
N SER A 665 -48.00 -25.79 16.27
CA SER A 665 -47.78 -24.43 16.76
C SER A 665 -46.85 -23.65 15.83
N VAL A 666 -47.23 -22.40 15.55
CA VAL A 666 -46.40 -21.41 14.86
C VAL A 666 -45.95 -20.39 15.90
N ASP A 667 -44.65 -20.25 16.10
CA ASP A 667 -44.02 -19.23 16.94
C ASP A 667 -43.22 -18.29 16.03
N ALA A 668 -43.86 -17.18 15.64
CA ALA A 668 -43.29 -16.20 14.73
C ALA A 668 -42.15 -15.38 15.36
N GLU A 669 -42.17 -15.17 16.68
CA GLU A 669 -41.11 -14.44 17.39
C GLU A 669 -39.81 -15.24 17.46
N ARG A 670 -39.92 -16.57 17.56
CA ARG A 670 -38.75 -17.47 17.62
C ARG A 670 -38.40 -18.12 16.28
N GLU A 671 -39.10 -17.76 15.20
CA GLU A 671 -38.91 -18.32 13.85
C GLU A 671 -39.04 -19.85 13.84
N ARG A 672 -39.95 -20.43 14.64
CA ARG A 672 -40.09 -21.91 14.79
C ARG A 672 -41.51 -22.37 14.49
N ILE A 673 -41.61 -23.42 13.67
CA ILE A 673 -42.87 -24.12 13.38
C ILE A 673 -42.75 -25.55 13.89
N SER A 674 -43.68 -25.97 14.75
CA SER A 674 -43.78 -27.36 15.21
C SER A 674 -44.83 -28.09 14.37
N LEU A 675 -44.42 -29.21 13.80
CA LEU A 675 -45.22 -30.06 12.92
C LEU A 675 -45.43 -31.44 13.57
N GLY A 676 -46.56 -32.07 13.30
CA GLY A 676 -46.89 -33.41 13.81
C GLY A 676 -47.36 -34.34 12.70
N VAL A 677 -46.87 -35.59 12.69
CA VAL A 677 -47.30 -36.64 11.75
C VAL A 677 -48.43 -37.49 12.36
N LYS A 678 -48.44 -37.64 13.69
CA LYS A 678 -49.42 -38.45 14.47
C LYS A 678 -50.89 -38.13 14.28
N GLN A 679 -51.24 -36.95 13.80
CA GLN A 679 -52.63 -36.48 13.70
C GLN A 679 -53.29 -36.78 12.35
N LEU A 680 -52.54 -37.36 11.40
CA LEU A 680 -53.06 -37.78 10.10
C LEU A 680 -53.82 -39.11 10.18
N ASP A 681 -53.37 -40.04 11.01
CA ASP A 681 -54.04 -41.32 11.23
C ASP A 681 -55.09 -41.23 12.33
N LYS A 682 -56.32 -41.66 12.03
CA LYS A 682 -57.36 -41.87 13.03
C LYS A 682 -56.93 -43.03 13.94
N ASP A 683 -56.58 -42.72 15.18
CA ASP A 683 -56.18 -43.71 16.21
C ASP A 683 -57.13 -44.93 16.22
N PRO A 684 -56.65 -46.17 16.00
CA PRO A 684 -57.46 -47.40 16.09
C PRO A 684 -58.14 -47.53 17.47
N PHE A 685 -57.48 -47.01 18.50
CA PHE A 685 -57.98 -46.98 19.88
C PHE A 685 -59.23 -46.09 20.02
N SER A 686 -59.34 -45.01 19.25
CA SER A 686 -60.49 -44.10 19.30
C SER A 686 -61.67 -44.64 18.49
N ALA A 687 -61.42 -45.41 17.43
CA ALA A 687 -62.44 -46.17 16.71
C ALA A 687 -63.02 -47.29 17.60
N PHE A 688 -62.15 -48.09 18.24
CA PHE A 688 -62.55 -49.17 19.15
C PHE A 688 -63.34 -48.67 20.38
N LEU A 689 -62.96 -47.51 20.95
CA LEU A 689 -63.70 -46.86 22.04
C LEU A 689 -65.09 -46.36 21.65
N SER A 690 -65.30 -46.06 20.36
CA SER A 690 -66.59 -45.59 19.84
C SER A 690 -67.53 -46.76 19.54
N GLU A 691 -66.99 -47.91 19.16
CA GLU A 691 -67.75 -49.15 18.89
C GLU A 691 -68.09 -49.93 20.17
N HIS A 692 -67.25 -49.86 21.21
CA HIS A 692 -67.40 -50.67 22.43
C HIS A 692 -67.38 -49.82 23.72
N PRO A 693 -68.56 -49.30 24.16
CA PRO A 693 -68.67 -48.52 25.40
C PRO A 693 -68.52 -49.39 26.67
N LYS A 694 -68.25 -48.76 27.82
CA LYS A 694 -68.11 -49.46 29.12
C LYS A 694 -69.29 -50.40 29.37
N GLY A 695 -68.97 -51.67 29.62
CA GLY A 695 -69.96 -52.72 29.83
C GLY A 695 -70.29 -53.59 28.61
N SER A 696 -69.69 -53.33 27.43
CA SER A 696 -69.78 -54.28 26.32
C SER A 696 -68.97 -55.54 26.60
N VAL A 697 -69.47 -56.68 26.11
CA VAL A 697 -68.74 -57.95 26.09
C VAL A 697 -67.88 -57.98 24.84
N VAL A 698 -66.60 -58.31 24.99
CA VAL A 698 -65.65 -58.42 23.89
C VAL A 698 -65.02 -59.81 23.90
N LEU A 699 -64.82 -60.35 22.70
CA LEU A 699 -64.06 -61.58 22.45
C LEU A 699 -62.59 -61.20 22.32
N GLY A 700 -61.71 -61.94 22.98
CA GLY A 700 -60.28 -61.74 22.84
C GLY A 700 -59.49 -63.03 23.05
N VAL A 701 -58.30 -63.08 22.47
CA VAL A 701 -57.40 -64.24 22.56
C VAL A 701 -56.37 -63.98 23.65
N VAL A 702 -56.19 -64.93 24.57
CA VAL A 702 -55.19 -64.83 25.64
C VAL A 702 -53.79 -64.90 25.06
N GLN A 703 -53.00 -63.83 25.22
CA GLN A 703 -51.62 -63.75 24.73
C GLN A 703 -50.59 -64.13 25.81
N GLU A 704 -50.82 -63.72 27.06
CA GLU A 704 -49.88 -63.97 28.15
C GLU A 704 -50.60 -64.23 29.48
N ILE A 705 -50.08 -65.16 30.29
CA ILE A 705 -50.69 -65.55 31.58
C ILE A 705 -49.67 -65.49 32.72
N ASP A 706 -49.98 -64.64 33.69
CA ASP A 706 -49.21 -64.44 34.91
C ASP A 706 -49.97 -64.86 36.16
N ALA A 707 -49.25 -65.08 37.27
CA ALA A 707 -49.86 -65.41 38.56
C ALA A 707 -50.86 -64.34 39.06
N LYS A 708 -50.74 -63.09 38.58
CA LYS A 708 -51.60 -61.97 38.98
C LYS A 708 -52.75 -61.68 37.99
N GLY A 709 -52.78 -62.30 36.81
CA GLY A 709 -53.77 -62.02 35.77
C GLY A 709 -53.39 -62.55 34.38
N ALA A 710 -54.24 -62.28 33.39
CA ALA A 710 -54.01 -62.64 31.99
C ALA A 710 -54.13 -61.40 31.08
N ILE A 711 -53.24 -61.31 30.08
CA ILE A 711 -53.27 -60.30 29.01
C ILE A 711 -53.96 -60.90 27.80
N VAL A 712 -55.00 -60.23 27.32
CA VAL A 712 -55.88 -60.66 26.24
C VAL A 712 -55.79 -59.65 25.11
N GLY A 713 -55.47 -60.11 23.90
CA GLY A 713 -55.52 -59.29 22.70
C GLY A 713 -56.96 -59.16 22.21
N LEU A 714 -57.47 -57.93 22.13
CA LEU A 714 -58.83 -57.63 21.66
C LEU A 714 -58.88 -57.25 20.18
N SER A 715 -57.86 -56.55 19.67
CA SER A 715 -57.70 -56.15 18.25
C SER A 715 -56.26 -55.64 17.99
N GLU A 716 -55.90 -55.29 16.75
CA GLU A 716 -54.56 -54.78 16.40
C GLU A 716 -54.17 -53.55 17.24
N GLY A 717 -53.29 -53.77 18.23
CA GLY A 717 -52.76 -52.72 19.11
C GLY A 717 -53.62 -52.39 20.34
N VAL A 718 -54.64 -53.19 20.66
CA VAL A 718 -55.47 -53.04 21.89
C VAL A 718 -55.34 -54.26 22.80
N GLU A 719 -54.74 -54.04 23.97
CA GLU A 719 -54.54 -55.07 24.99
C GLU A 719 -55.50 -54.89 26.18
N GLY A 720 -56.14 -55.99 26.57
CA GLY A 720 -57.00 -56.11 27.73
C GLY A 720 -56.31 -56.89 28.86
N HIS A 721 -56.49 -56.47 30.10
CA HIS A 721 -55.94 -57.15 31.27
C HIS A 721 -57.06 -57.68 32.17
N ILE A 722 -57.05 -58.99 32.44
CA ILE A 722 -57.94 -59.68 33.38
C ILE A 722 -57.17 -59.95 34.67
N ARG A 723 -57.71 -59.57 35.84
CA ARG A 723 -57.09 -59.90 37.14
C ARG A 723 -57.47 -61.31 37.57
N ALA A 724 -56.57 -62.01 38.28
CA ALA A 724 -56.83 -63.36 38.80
C ALA A 724 -58.14 -63.49 39.62
N SER A 725 -58.53 -62.41 40.32
CA SER A 725 -59.76 -62.37 41.12
C SER A 725 -61.07 -62.20 40.31
N ASP A 726 -60.96 -61.91 39.02
CA ASP A 726 -62.05 -61.63 38.09
C ASP A 726 -62.23 -62.75 37.02
N LEU A 727 -61.44 -63.84 37.14
CA LEU A 727 -61.43 -64.98 36.23
C LEU A 727 -62.53 -66.02 36.49
N SER A 728 -62.98 -66.20 37.74
CA SER A 728 -63.97 -67.23 38.12
C SER A 728 -64.73 -66.88 39.41
N ARG A 729 -65.82 -67.59 39.71
CA ARG A 729 -66.70 -67.36 40.88
C ARG A 729 -66.05 -67.75 42.21
N GLU A 730 -65.22 -68.78 42.23
CA GLU A 730 -64.43 -69.14 43.40
C GLU A 730 -63.10 -68.40 43.38
N ARG A 731 -62.59 -68.04 44.57
CA ARG A 731 -61.38 -67.21 44.70
C ARG A 731 -60.15 -68.02 44.26
N VAL A 732 -59.78 -67.90 43.00
CA VAL A 732 -58.56 -68.53 42.47
C VAL A 732 -57.37 -67.60 42.74
N SER A 733 -56.31 -68.13 43.36
CA SER A 733 -55.07 -67.38 43.63
C SER A 733 -54.11 -67.36 42.44
N ASP A 734 -54.24 -68.28 41.49
CA ASP A 734 -53.37 -68.42 40.32
C ASP A 734 -54.17 -68.58 39.01
N ALA A 735 -54.00 -67.63 38.08
CA ALA A 735 -54.69 -67.64 36.78
C ALA A 735 -54.27 -68.78 35.84
N ARG A 736 -53.11 -69.40 36.09
CA ARG A 736 -52.52 -70.51 35.29
C ARG A 736 -53.24 -71.85 35.44
N GLN A 737 -54.19 -71.97 36.37
CA GLN A 737 -54.96 -73.20 36.57
C GLN A 737 -56.28 -73.20 35.78
N VAL A 738 -56.66 -72.06 35.17
CA VAL A 738 -58.01 -71.83 34.62
C VAL A 738 -58.00 -71.47 33.13
N LEU A 739 -56.90 -70.93 32.59
CA LEU A 739 -56.78 -70.56 31.17
C LEU A 739 -55.44 -71.04 30.61
N ASP A 740 -55.43 -71.42 29.33
CA ASP A 740 -54.23 -71.68 28.55
C ASP A 740 -53.95 -70.53 27.56
N VAL A 741 -52.67 -70.36 27.19
CA VAL A 741 -52.25 -69.33 26.22
C VAL A 741 -52.81 -69.71 24.84
N GLY A 742 -53.59 -68.81 24.24
CA GLY A 742 -54.29 -69.03 22.97
C GLY A 742 -55.79 -69.29 23.09
N ASP A 743 -56.34 -69.38 24.30
CA ASP A 743 -57.78 -69.54 24.50
C ASP A 743 -58.57 -68.27 24.13
N GLU A 744 -59.75 -68.46 23.55
CA GLU A 744 -60.71 -67.39 23.29
C GLU A 744 -61.54 -67.15 24.57
N VAL A 745 -61.44 -65.92 25.09
CA VAL A 745 -62.16 -65.50 26.31
C VAL A 745 -63.13 -64.38 26.00
N GLU A 746 -64.38 -64.57 26.44
CA GLU A 746 -65.40 -63.52 26.43
C GLU A 746 -65.40 -62.78 27.77
N ALA A 747 -65.03 -61.50 27.75
CA ALA A 747 -64.95 -60.71 28.97
C ALA A 747 -65.62 -59.34 28.81
N LYS A 748 -66.20 -58.84 29.90
CA LYS A 748 -66.87 -57.53 29.94
C LYS A 748 -65.86 -56.44 30.28
N ILE A 749 -65.94 -55.31 29.57
CA ILE A 749 -65.11 -54.14 29.86
C ILE A 749 -65.61 -53.47 31.15
N VAL A 750 -64.82 -53.55 32.22
CA VAL A 750 -65.10 -52.94 33.53
C VAL A 750 -64.61 -51.50 33.59
N SER A 751 -63.38 -51.27 33.12
CA SER A 751 -62.80 -49.93 33.14
C SER A 751 -61.83 -49.73 31.98
N LEU A 752 -61.85 -48.53 31.41
CA LEU A 752 -61.00 -48.12 30.31
C LEU A 752 -60.01 -47.07 30.85
N ASP A 753 -58.72 -47.37 30.85
CA ASP A 753 -57.68 -46.39 31.20
C ASP A 753 -57.08 -45.77 29.93
N ARG A 754 -57.58 -44.57 29.59
CA ARG A 754 -57.16 -43.81 28.40
C ARG A 754 -55.68 -43.41 28.43
N LYS A 755 -55.06 -43.30 29.62
CA LYS A 755 -53.66 -42.86 29.74
C LYS A 755 -52.66 -43.99 29.52
N LYS A 756 -53.04 -45.23 29.85
CA LYS A 756 -52.18 -46.42 29.72
C LYS A 756 -52.52 -47.31 28.53
N ARG A 757 -53.50 -46.91 27.70
CA ARG A 757 -54.02 -47.70 26.56
C ARG A 757 -54.36 -49.15 26.95
N THR A 758 -54.86 -49.37 28.17
CA THR A 758 -55.19 -50.70 28.72
C THR A 758 -56.68 -50.79 29.05
N VAL A 759 -57.27 -51.93 28.68
CA VAL A 759 -58.69 -52.23 28.94
C VAL A 759 -58.77 -53.24 30.08
N LEU A 760 -59.50 -52.94 31.16
CA LEU A 760 -59.66 -53.88 32.27
C LEU A 760 -60.90 -54.73 32.04
N LEU A 761 -60.69 -56.03 31.90
CA LEU A 761 -61.70 -57.02 31.54
C LEU A 761 -62.05 -57.89 32.75
N SER A 762 -63.33 -58.22 32.92
CA SER A 762 -63.79 -59.14 33.98
C SER A 762 -64.80 -60.14 33.42
N ILE A 763 -64.56 -61.43 33.69
CA ILE A 763 -65.44 -62.54 33.33
C ILE A 763 -66.55 -62.64 34.39
N LYS A 764 -66.21 -62.41 35.66
CA LYS A 764 -67.14 -62.39 36.80
C LYS A 764 -68.30 -61.40 36.65
N ALA A 765 -68.03 -60.21 36.09
CA ALA A 765 -69.06 -59.20 35.88
C ALA A 765 -70.11 -59.63 34.84
N LYS A 766 -69.74 -60.42 33.83
CA LYS A 766 -70.66 -60.99 32.84
C LYS A 766 -71.58 -62.03 33.50
N GLU A 767 -71.00 -63.00 34.20
CA GLU A 767 -71.78 -64.09 34.82
C GLU A 767 -72.74 -63.60 35.91
N SER A 768 -72.37 -62.56 36.67
CA SER A 768 -73.25 -61.99 37.70
C SER A 768 -74.45 -61.24 37.13
N GLU A 769 -74.31 -60.67 35.93
CA GLU A 769 -75.35 -59.89 35.27
C GLU A 769 -76.28 -60.79 34.45
N GLU A 770 -75.75 -61.87 33.86
CA GLU A 770 -76.56 -62.95 33.28
C GLU A 770 -77.42 -63.63 34.35
N GLU A 771 -76.89 -63.87 35.55
CA GLU A 771 -77.69 -64.37 36.68
C GLU A 771 -78.70 -63.34 37.20
N ALA A 772 -78.30 -62.06 37.35
CA ALA A 772 -79.23 -61.02 37.77
C ALA A 772 -80.37 -60.83 36.75
N ALA A 773 -80.06 -60.93 35.44
CA ALA A 773 -81.05 -60.87 34.37
C ALA A 773 -81.93 -62.13 34.35
N ALA A 774 -81.38 -63.32 34.59
CA ALA A 774 -82.15 -64.56 34.71
C ALA A 774 -83.08 -64.53 35.94
N VAL A 775 -82.61 -64.03 37.09
CA VAL A 775 -83.40 -63.84 38.31
C VAL A 775 -84.45 -62.75 38.13
N GLN A 776 -84.15 -61.66 37.42
CA GLN A 776 -85.13 -60.62 37.06
C GLN A 776 -86.20 -61.11 36.08
N GLN A 777 -85.84 -61.95 35.11
CA GLN A 777 -86.81 -62.59 34.23
C GLN A 777 -87.72 -63.56 35.01
N TYR A 778 -87.17 -64.28 35.99
CA TYR A 778 -87.96 -65.13 36.90
C TYR A 778 -88.85 -64.33 37.85
N SER A 779 -88.38 -63.18 38.38
CA SER A 779 -89.17 -62.29 39.23
C SER A 779 -90.24 -61.52 38.46
N SER A 780 -89.98 -61.18 37.20
CA SER A 780 -90.96 -60.51 36.32
C SER A 780 -92.16 -61.40 35.96
N PHE A 781 -92.03 -62.72 36.12
CA PHE A 781 -93.14 -63.67 36.02
C PHE A 781 -93.98 -63.76 37.30
N THR A 782 -93.49 -63.26 38.44
CA THR A 782 -94.19 -63.32 39.74
C THR A 782 -94.83 -61.99 40.18
N ASP A 783 -94.60 -60.88 39.47
CA ASP A 783 -95.13 -59.55 39.79
C ASP A 783 -96.21 -59.06 38.78
N ALA A 784 -96.93 -59.98 38.15
CA ALA A 784 -98.18 -59.67 37.46
C ALA A 784 -99.33 -59.55 38.47
N GLY A 785 -99.30 -58.54 39.33
CA GLY A 785 -100.34 -58.39 40.34
C GLY A 785 -100.20 -57.13 41.20
N THR A 786 -100.55 -55.97 40.63
CA THR A 786 -101.40 -54.90 41.21
C THR A 786 -101.14 -53.55 40.53
N ALA A 787 -101.78 -53.32 39.37
CA ALA A 787 -101.90 -51.97 38.82
C ALA A 787 -103.04 -51.23 39.55
N THR A 788 -102.71 -50.23 40.36
CA THR A 788 -103.70 -49.34 40.99
C THR A 788 -104.27 -48.37 39.96
N LEU A 789 -105.61 -48.24 39.97
CA LEU A 789 -106.46 -47.43 39.08
C LEU A 789 -106.01 -45.96 38.82
N GLY A 790 -105.07 -45.42 39.59
CA GLY A 790 -104.57 -44.05 39.48
C GLY A 790 -103.71 -43.78 38.23
N ASP A 791 -102.94 -44.77 37.77
CA ASP A 791 -102.02 -44.58 36.63
C ASP A 791 -102.73 -44.59 35.26
N ILE A 792 -103.90 -45.24 35.18
CA ILE A 792 -104.73 -45.24 33.96
C ILE A 792 -105.49 -43.91 33.80
N LEU A 793 -105.83 -43.24 34.91
CA LEU A 793 -106.54 -41.96 34.91
C LEU A 793 -105.61 -40.78 34.58
N LYS A 794 -104.34 -40.85 35.00
CA LYS A 794 -103.33 -39.83 34.70
C LYS A 794 -102.92 -39.83 33.22
N LYS A 795 -102.83 -41.01 32.59
CA LYS A 795 -102.54 -41.16 31.15
C LYS A 795 -103.66 -40.65 30.24
N LYS A 796 -104.92 -40.63 30.69
CA LYS A 796 -106.05 -40.11 29.88
C LYS A 796 -106.24 -38.59 29.97
N MET A 797 -105.60 -37.90 30.92
CA MET A 797 -105.67 -36.44 31.02
C MET A 797 -104.56 -35.73 30.22
N ASP A 798 -103.42 -36.40 29.96
CA ASP A 798 -102.32 -35.83 29.16
C ASP A 798 -102.51 -35.99 27.63
N GLU A 799 -103.51 -36.72 27.15
CA GLU A 799 -103.81 -36.89 25.70
C GLU A 799 -104.93 -35.95 25.18
N SER A 800 -105.34 -34.91 25.92
CA SER A 800 -106.39 -33.96 25.46
C SER A 800 -106.15 -32.49 25.80
N GLN A 801 -104.89 -32.02 25.75
CA GLN A 801 -104.57 -30.59 25.61
C GLN A 801 -103.57 -30.34 24.49
#